data_AF-A0A915P9L3-F1
#
_entry.id   AF-A0A915P9L3-F1
#
_cell.length_a   1.000
_cell.length_b   1.000
_cell.length_c   1.000
_cell.angle_alpha   90.00
_cell.angle_beta   90.00
_cell.angle_gamma   90.00
#
_symmetry.space_group_name_H-M   'P 1'
#
loop_
_entity.id
_entity.type
_entity.pdbx_description
1 polymer ?
#
loop_
_entity_poly.entity_id
_entity_poly.type
_entity_poly.pdbx_seq_one_letter_code
_entity_poly.pdbx_strand_id
1 'polypeptide(L)'
;MAIRTIGIKRPSSDDTETVKKRKRVSFSKNIDESTEQQAKDEDLSVNGHLVPKPKKGILKKKVLANANGCLQIKEKSSDFLENDILDSKDGQELNNFEGKRNVSIRKRRLQPPKTSNNKFRHKRVIRVKQSTKEILMKMTKKERKQFIRELEKKNKPNYELMMKAKLLWETIRSTKVSKEKRSHCISELMDLCQGKFAALAFSHATSRVVQCLLKLKKSDIRDQIFEELKTQFLQLAMSQFGKFLVLKLLKYGTKEQRTQIISSLKGNYVRLYKSLFSASLVNEIYSEWGNAKQYRQLVSEFYGPEFAILLENSDNSFPASIDEIATQTPDKMAEILQNLEKLLDRAVLKVPMLKLSITHKLLYDFLRYCSDEQRNSLIESLKDFLPEICHTHEGSYAALLCVWNSTPEQRTSIVKSFTGLAISACKDNFVQRVLFGIFDCVDDTNLVNKIIIKEIANNIADLIYDKHGVIVLHYLVHPRDPHVIAKSLQNILQQGDSNPHTKLDKSSRYLNLFECVKPALLTFMKANMREMITNKISAVLILDTLDVNSPSSPFKRNIDINDLSACFKEIAQIATDEFIPHCVDKERPLHIIAGGCARFVFRKLLKNDRLREEEEEKLSFYLMSILKRENLQSWTGMDCGCYTLIEIIESGSDYARKTLKLALDGNNNLKNSSLQGAKKLLVELNKIEESNCDILPSDTDEIEEINEVQVENSNGKRKNNLKRMRIFHKVLLFNNFAPHKLRFHSIARPAFFKYYQQQQKKFSNIFLGFGGTGLLSISWFTSSKKDNDEKNDANVDKIIRDADILYNAYLIDNAYGILRRYRSSENSELLWRLARVICEQGKQSKNVEEKNRLFREAFEIIEKALKCEPAKGSFGTHKWYAILLNIVSELDGDKAQLSKAVEVRNHFERALELDPLDATTWHSLGVWHYSFANLSTSQRFLAGIFYSRPPNSTYVEALRHF
;
A
#
# COMPACT_ATOMS: atom_id res chain seq x y z
N MET A 1 72.60 -25.63 49.44
CA MET A 1 72.38 -25.92 48.00
C MET A 1 71.13 -26.75 47.86
N ALA A 2 70.11 -26.50 47.02
CA ALA A 2 69.60 -25.36 46.26
C ALA A 2 68.18 -25.82 45.80
N ILE A 3 67.06 -25.26 46.29
CA ILE A 3 66.26 -24.11 45.77
C ILE A 3 65.48 -24.52 44.48
N ARG A 4 64.14 -24.51 44.39
CA ARG A 4 63.06 -23.82 45.13
C ARG A 4 61.73 -24.59 45.07
N THR A 5 60.97 -24.48 46.16
CA THR A 5 59.93 -25.35 46.72
C THR A 5 58.53 -24.67 46.67
N ILE A 6 57.44 -25.40 46.35
CA ILE A 6 56.28 -25.85 47.21
C ILE A 6 55.32 -24.73 47.69
N GLY A 7 53.98 -24.88 47.76
CA GLY A 7 53.12 -26.07 47.81
C GLY A 7 51.67 -25.79 47.36
N ILE A 8 50.91 -26.77 46.83
CA ILE A 8 50.32 -28.00 47.43
C ILE A 8 49.18 -27.69 48.42
N LYS A 9 47.93 -27.91 48.01
CA LYS A 9 47.11 -29.05 48.47
C LYS A 9 45.80 -29.22 47.65
N ARG A 10 45.69 -30.38 47.02
CA ARG A 10 44.49 -31.16 46.63
C ARG A 10 44.34 -32.29 47.69
N PRO A 11 43.38 -33.23 47.62
CA PRO A 11 42.01 -33.30 47.07
C PRO A 11 41.05 -34.04 48.08
N SER A 12 40.06 -34.79 47.55
CA SER A 12 39.16 -35.82 48.13
C SER A 12 37.84 -35.30 48.73
N SER A 13 36.70 -35.42 48.03
CA SER A 13 35.82 -36.60 47.88
C SER A 13 35.05 -36.93 49.17
N ASP A 14 33.72 -36.88 49.12
CA ASP A 14 32.81 -37.97 49.49
C ASP A 14 31.35 -37.49 49.55
N ASP A 15 30.59 -38.00 48.57
CA ASP A 15 29.22 -38.47 48.66
C ASP A 15 29.05 -39.33 49.94
N THR A 16 28.00 -39.31 50.76
CA THR A 16 26.57 -39.52 50.50
C THR A 16 25.83 -39.55 51.85
N GLU A 17 24.50 -39.52 51.78
CA GLU A 17 23.55 -40.19 52.70
C GLU A 17 22.87 -39.47 53.89
N THR A 18 21.53 -39.53 53.80
CA THR A 18 20.50 -39.63 54.86
C THR A 18 19.81 -38.37 55.43
N VAL A 19 18.59 -38.14 54.89
CA VAL A 19 17.30 -37.94 55.58
C VAL A 19 17.29 -37.19 56.94
N LYS A 20 16.63 -36.03 57.00
CA LYS A 20 16.08 -35.46 58.25
C LYS A 20 14.60 -35.02 58.15
N LYS A 21 13.76 -35.97 58.59
CA LYS A 21 12.58 -35.91 59.50
C LYS A 21 11.50 -34.81 59.39
N ARG A 22 10.28 -35.34 59.26
CA ARG A 22 8.93 -34.83 59.58
C ARG A 22 8.74 -34.38 61.05
N LYS A 23 7.84 -33.41 61.26
CA LYS A 23 6.82 -33.24 62.35
C LYS A 23 5.76 -32.27 61.78
N ARG A 24 4.49 -32.58 61.49
CA ARG A 24 3.29 -33.12 62.16
C ARG A 24 2.64 -32.21 63.22
N VAL A 25 1.35 -31.88 62.96
CA VAL A 25 0.22 -31.39 63.81
C VAL A 25 0.42 -30.02 64.49
N SER A 26 -0.57 -29.14 64.71
CA SER A 26 -2.02 -29.29 64.88
C SER A 26 -2.78 -27.95 64.78
N PHE A 27 -4.08 -28.07 64.52
CA PHE A 27 -5.15 -27.11 64.84
C PHE A 27 -5.20 -26.75 66.34
N SER A 28 -5.66 -25.53 66.65
CA SER A 28 -6.59 -25.22 67.75
C SER A 28 -7.26 -23.88 67.42
N LYS A 29 -8.58 -23.81 67.14
CA LYS A 29 -9.72 -23.84 68.10
C LYS A 29 -9.61 -22.68 69.11
N ASN A 30 -10.64 -21.90 69.43
CA ASN A 30 -12.08 -22.07 69.25
C ASN A 30 -12.78 -20.73 69.51
N ILE A 31 -13.90 -20.54 68.82
CA ILE A 31 -15.09 -19.84 69.34
C ILE A 31 -15.67 -20.73 70.44
N ASP A 32 -16.18 -20.12 71.51
CA ASP A 32 -17.29 -20.54 72.40
C ASP A 32 -17.07 -19.85 73.76
N GLU A 33 -17.89 -18.87 74.11
CA GLU A 33 -19.25 -18.98 74.69
C GLU A 33 -19.18 -19.00 76.23
N SER A 34 -19.89 -18.05 76.83
CA SER A 34 -20.82 -18.29 77.95
C SER A 34 -21.40 -16.93 78.37
N THR A 35 -22.71 -16.68 78.20
CA THR A 35 -23.75 -16.76 79.28
C THR A 35 -23.37 -15.98 80.54
N GLU A 36 -24.20 -15.20 81.24
CA GLU A 36 -25.59 -14.74 81.20
C GLU A 36 -25.72 -13.77 82.43
N GLN A 37 -26.91 -13.21 82.71
CA GLN A 37 -27.33 -12.50 83.96
C GLN A 37 -27.06 -10.96 83.99
N GLN A 38 -28.07 -10.07 83.87
CA GLN A 38 -29.14 -9.66 84.84
C GLN A 38 -28.55 -9.20 86.20
N ALA A 39 -28.91 -8.09 86.85
CA ALA A 39 -29.94 -7.05 86.72
C ALA A 39 -29.61 -5.89 87.73
N LYS A 40 -30.52 -4.89 87.82
CA LYS A 40 -30.72 -3.79 88.79
C LYS A 40 -30.43 -2.40 88.21
N ASP A 41 -31.44 -1.70 87.67
CA ASP A 41 -32.56 -0.97 88.31
C ASP A 41 -32.11 0.36 88.93
N GLU A 42 -32.58 1.49 88.34
CA GLU A 42 -33.56 2.37 88.99
C GLU A 42 -34.01 3.52 88.05
N ASP A 43 -35.33 3.69 88.00
CA ASP A 43 -36.09 4.71 87.30
C ASP A 43 -35.95 6.11 87.92
N LEU A 44 -36.19 7.17 87.12
CA LEU A 44 -37.17 8.24 87.44
C LEU A 44 -37.22 9.31 86.32
N SER A 45 -38.37 9.31 85.61
CA SER A 45 -39.24 10.42 85.14
C SER A 45 -38.62 11.73 84.57
N VAL A 46 -39.14 12.48 83.59
CA VAL A 46 -40.32 12.55 82.69
C VAL A 46 -40.23 13.96 82.03
N ASN A 47 -40.44 14.08 80.72
CA ASN A 47 -41.22 15.11 79.98
C ASN A 47 -40.57 15.72 78.71
N GLY A 48 -41.37 15.71 77.62
CA GLY A 48 -41.57 16.89 76.78
C GLY A 48 -40.95 16.90 75.37
N HIS A 49 -41.79 16.73 74.35
CA HIS A 49 -41.53 17.02 72.93
C HIS A 49 -41.00 18.43 72.65
N LEU A 50 -40.09 18.58 71.66
CA LEU A 50 -40.24 19.40 70.44
C LEU A 50 -38.94 19.44 69.58
N VAL A 51 -39.13 19.43 68.26
CA VAL A 51 -38.15 19.32 67.16
C VAL A 51 -37.25 20.56 66.99
N PRO A 52 -35.96 20.42 66.56
CA PRO A 52 -35.54 21.13 65.33
C PRO A 52 -34.55 20.38 64.40
N LYS A 53 -34.86 20.44 63.09
CA LYS A 53 -34.07 20.26 61.83
C LYS A 53 -32.59 19.81 61.90
N PRO A 54 -32.16 18.79 61.12
CA PRO A 54 -30.73 18.51 60.93
C PRO A 54 -30.10 19.20 59.70
N LYS A 55 -28.84 19.57 59.90
CA LYS A 55 -27.92 20.36 59.08
C LYS A 55 -27.36 19.58 57.86
N LYS A 56 -27.06 20.30 56.77
CA LYS A 56 -26.39 19.76 55.55
C LYS A 56 -24.89 19.52 55.78
N GLY A 57 -24.43 18.26 55.68
CA GLY A 57 -23.01 17.88 55.80
C GLY A 57 -22.21 17.93 54.49
N ILE A 58 -21.03 18.56 54.54
CA ILE A 58 -20.02 18.68 53.47
C ILE A 58 -18.94 17.59 53.67
N LEU A 59 -18.63 16.81 52.62
CA LEU A 59 -17.53 15.82 52.62
C LEU A 59 -16.30 16.39 51.89
N LYS A 60 -15.17 16.53 52.60
CA LYS A 60 -13.83 16.83 52.03
C LYS A 60 -12.94 15.60 52.17
N LYS A 61 -12.15 15.27 51.14
CA LYS A 61 -11.14 14.19 51.19
C LYS A 61 -9.73 14.77 51.27
N LYS A 62 -8.98 14.40 52.31
CA LYS A 62 -7.52 14.59 52.47
C LYS A 62 -6.77 13.45 51.78
N VAL A 63 -5.62 13.75 51.16
CA VAL A 63 -4.56 12.78 50.89
C VAL A 63 -3.23 13.47 51.21
N LEU A 64 -2.47 12.89 52.14
CA LEU A 64 -1.06 13.21 52.41
C LEU A 64 -0.17 12.35 51.48
N ALA A 65 0.94 12.94 51.06
CA ALA A 65 2.01 12.29 50.31
C ALA A 65 3.06 11.67 51.25
N ASN A 66 3.76 10.63 50.78
CA ASN A 66 5.17 10.41 51.13
C ASN A 66 5.90 9.66 50.00
N ALA A 67 7.17 10.01 49.85
CA ALA A 67 8.07 9.73 48.73
C ALA A 67 9.06 8.59 49.02
N ASN A 68 9.52 7.88 47.98
CA ASN A 68 10.93 7.66 47.59
C ASN A 68 11.13 6.42 46.68
N GLY A 69 12.04 6.57 45.70
CA GLY A 69 12.83 5.50 45.04
C GLY A 69 12.16 4.71 43.91
N CYS A 70 12.13 5.18 42.66
CA CYS A 70 13.19 5.12 41.62
C CYS A 70 13.39 3.74 40.96
N LEU A 71 13.01 3.60 39.68
CA LEU A 71 13.92 3.35 38.55
C LEU A 71 13.17 3.31 37.20
N GLN A 72 13.86 3.79 36.17
CA GLN A 72 13.38 4.28 34.87
C GLN A 72 13.24 3.18 33.80
N ILE A 73 12.56 3.51 32.69
CA ILE A 73 12.86 3.23 31.25
C ILE A 73 11.55 3.48 30.45
N LYS A 74 11.35 4.68 29.85
CA LYS A 74 11.68 5.15 28.48
C LYS A 74 10.77 4.61 27.37
N GLU A 75 9.91 5.50 26.85
CA GLU A 75 9.56 5.69 25.41
C GLU A 75 8.65 6.95 25.33
N LYS A 76 9.24 8.16 25.23
CA LYS A 76 9.46 8.96 24.01
C LYS A 76 8.21 9.18 23.15
N SER A 77 7.44 10.22 23.49
CA SER A 77 6.75 11.07 22.52
C SER A 77 7.46 12.43 22.54
N SER A 78 7.97 12.83 21.38
CA SER A 78 8.65 14.10 21.15
C SER A 78 7.64 15.11 20.61
N ASP A 79 7.30 16.11 21.42
CA ASP A 79 6.79 17.37 20.90
C ASP A 79 7.93 18.40 20.94
N PHE A 80 8.16 18.97 19.77
CA PHE A 80 8.96 20.15 19.49
C PHE A 80 8.44 21.36 20.27
N LEU A 81 9.38 22.19 20.74
CA LEU A 81 9.14 23.61 21.03
C LEU A 81 10.18 24.41 20.25
N GLU A 82 9.68 25.14 19.24
CA GLU A 82 10.28 26.38 18.74
C GLU A 82 10.47 27.38 19.88
N ASN A 83 11.57 28.12 19.85
CA ASN A 83 11.63 29.49 20.33
C ASN A 83 12.61 30.25 19.43
N ASP A 84 12.06 31.14 18.62
CA ASP A 84 12.76 32.27 18.01
C ASP A 84 13.04 33.35 19.08
N ILE A 85 14.23 33.96 19.06
CA ILE A 85 14.41 35.41 19.23
C ILE A 85 15.55 35.85 18.29
N LEU A 86 15.23 36.83 17.44
CA LEU A 86 16.12 37.58 16.55
C LEU A 86 16.86 38.72 17.27
N ASP A 87 18.06 39.01 16.74
CA ASP A 87 18.72 40.32 16.53
C ASP A 87 19.14 41.21 17.73
N SER A 88 20.27 41.94 17.71
CA SER A 88 21.32 42.20 16.70
C SER A 88 22.49 43.02 17.31
N LYS A 89 23.72 42.84 16.76
CA LYS A 89 24.82 43.82 16.49
C LYS A 89 25.40 44.67 17.65
N ASP A 90 26.69 45.00 17.81
CA ASP A 90 27.96 45.11 17.05
C ASP A 90 29.11 44.69 18.05
N GLY A 91 30.33 44.26 17.75
CA GLY A 91 31.37 44.78 16.85
C GLY A 91 32.68 44.97 17.65
N GLN A 92 33.70 44.16 17.33
CA GLN A 92 35.16 44.36 17.47
C GLN A 92 35.98 44.07 18.76
N GLU A 93 37.04 43.29 18.50
CA GLU A 93 38.43 43.29 19.03
C GLU A 93 38.87 42.49 20.30
N LEU A 94 39.52 41.36 19.99
CA LEU A 94 40.88 40.91 20.35
C LEU A 94 41.34 40.71 21.83
N ASN A 95 41.93 39.50 21.99
CA ASN A 95 43.07 39.09 22.82
C ASN A 95 42.85 38.41 24.19
N ASN A 96 43.32 37.14 24.21
CA ASN A 96 44.15 36.45 25.21
C ASN A 96 43.99 36.80 26.70
N PHE A 97 43.67 35.81 27.54
CA PHE A 97 44.64 35.08 28.38
C PHE A 97 43.94 34.13 29.36
N GLU A 98 44.68 33.08 29.71
CA GLU A 98 44.35 32.00 30.63
C GLU A 98 43.97 32.44 32.06
N GLY A 99 43.18 31.63 32.76
CA GLY A 99 43.02 31.79 34.21
C GLY A 99 41.99 30.88 34.86
N LYS A 100 42.40 29.67 35.23
CA LYS A 100 41.67 28.80 36.17
C LYS A 100 41.36 29.56 37.48
N ARG A 101 40.11 29.45 37.96
CA ARG A 101 39.80 29.42 39.41
C ARG A 101 38.40 28.85 39.65
N ASN A 102 38.36 27.71 40.33
CA ASN A 102 37.18 27.19 41.02
C ASN A 102 36.78 28.14 42.15
N VAL A 103 35.53 28.59 42.19
CA VAL A 103 34.86 28.99 43.44
C VAL A 103 33.40 28.56 43.38
N SER A 104 33.01 27.85 44.44
CA SER A 104 31.66 27.41 44.79
C SER A 104 30.71 28.59 45.06
N ILE A 105 29.41 28.30 45.22
CA ILE A 105 28.42 28.97 46.08
C ILE A 105 27.09 29.32 45.38
N ARG A 106 26.05 28.61 45.86
CA ARG A 106 24.65 29.02 46.09
C ARG A 106 23.93 29.82 45.00
N LYS A 107 23.14 29.10 44.18
CA LYS A 107 21.97 29.70 43.51
C LYS A 107 20.86 29.98 44.54
N ARG A 108 20.80 31.23 45.01
CA ARG A 108 19.58 31.87 45.52
C ARG A 108 18.55 31.87 44.39
N ARG A 109 17.37 31.28 44.64
CA ARG A 109 16.19 31.41 43.77
C ARG A 109 15.66 32.85 43.86
N LEU A 110 15.87 33.64 42.82
CA LEU A 110 15.05 34.82 42.55
C LEU A 110 13.77 34.35 41.84
N GLN A 111 12.63 34.81 42.35
CA GLN A 111 11.29 34.50 41.84
C GLN A 111 11.02 35.27 40.54
N PRO A 112 10.38 34.66 39.53
CA PRO A 112 9.93 35.38 38.34
C PRO A 112 8.68 36.23 38.63
N PRO A 113 8.43 37.28 37.83
CA PRO A 113 7.50 38.36 38.12
C PRO A 113 6.04 37.94 37.97
N LYS A 114 5.17 38.60 38.74
CA LYS A 114 3.71 38.42 38.74
C LYS A 114 3.11 39.04 37.48
N THR A 115 2.58 38.22 36.58
CA THR A 115 1.53 38.65 35.65
C THR A 115 0.29 37.77 35.84
N SER A 116 -0.82 38.46 36.05
CA SER A 116 -2.12 37.94 36.44
C SER A 116 -2.81 37.22 35.29
N ASN A 117 -2.92 35.89 35.37
CA ASN A 117 -4.07 35.16 34.82
C ASN A 117 -4.19 33.75 35.41
N ASN A 118 -4.27 33.68 36.74
CA ASN A 118 -4.82 32.51 37.42
C ASN A 118 -6.35 32.55 37.31
N LYS A 119 -6.90 32.13 36.17
CA LYS A 119 -8.27 31.59 36.18
C LYS A 119 -8.21 30.24 36.89
N PHE A 120 -8.41 30.28 38.21
CA PHE A 120 -8.77 29.13 39.02
C PHE A 120 -9.75 28.28 38.21
N ARG A 121 -9.37 27.04 37.86
CA ARG A 121 -10.36 26.02 37.49
C ARG A 121 -11.25 25.85 38.72
N HIS A 122 -12.36 26.58 38.77
CA HIS A 122 -13.45 26.26 39.66
C HIS A 122 -13.78 24.79 39.41
N LYS A 123 -13.47 23.93 40.39
CA LYS A 123 -14.07 22.60 40.45
C LYS A 123 -15.57 22.85 40.39
N ARG A 124 -16.21 22.51 39.27
CA ARG A 124 -17.68 22.56 39.16
C ARG A 124 -18.21 21.66 40.27
N VAL A 125 -18.72 22.27 41.33
CA VAL A 125 -19.42 21.55 42.39
C VAL A 125 -20.73 21.12 41.78
N ILE A 126 -20.82 19.86 41.37
CA ILE A 126 -22.09 19.29 40.90
C ILE A 126 -23.01 19.28 42.11
N ARG A 127 -24.01 20.18 42.13
CA ARG A 127 -25.07 20.17 43.14
C ARG A 127 -25.99 18.99 42.81
N VAL A 128 -25.91 17.94 43.61
CA VAL A 128 -26.76 16.74 43.45
C VAL A 128 -27.84 16.74 44.53
N LYS A 129 -29.04 16.25 44.20
CA LYS A 129 -30.13 16.08 45.19
C LYS A 129 -29.69 15.09 46.27
N GLN A 130 -30.27 15.20 47.47
CA GLN A 130 -29.91 14.37 48.63
C GLN A 130 -30.10 12.87 48.37
N SER A 131 -31.19 12.51 47.67
CA SER A 131 -31.46 11.14 47.20
C SER A 131 -30.35 10.59 46.30
N THR A 132 -29.79 11.41 45.42
CA THR A 132 -28.72 10.99 44.50
C THR A 132 -27.36 10.90 45.22
N LYS A 133 -27.17 11.69 46.29
CA LYS A 133 -25.98 11.62 47.15
C LYS A 133 -25.96 10.32 47.96
N GLU A 134 -27.11 9.86 48.44
CA GLU A 134 -27.25 8.57 49.15
C GLU A 134 -26.94 7.38 48.23
N ILE A 135 -27.43 7.40 46.98
CA ILE A 135 -27.09 6.39 45.95
C ILE A 135 -25.58 6.37 45.69
N LEU A 136 -24.96 7.55 45.58
CA LEU A 136 -23.52 7.70 45.38
C LEU A 136 -22.68 7.19 46.58
N MET A 137 -23.20 7.19 47.81
CA MET A 137 -22.46 6.67 48.97
C MET A 137 -22.48 5.14 49.06
N LYS A 138 -23.52 4.49 48.51
CA LYS A 138 -23.68 3.02 48.48
C LYS A 138 -22.89 2.33 47.37
N MET A 139 -22.51 3.05 46.32
CA MET A 139 -21.77 2.51 45.16
C MET A 139 -20.27 2.33 45.41
N THR A 140 -19.60 1.46 44.65
CA THR A 140 -18.14 1.32 44.67
C THR A 140 -17.44 2.56 44.07
N LYS A 141 -16.14 2.75 44.34
CA LYS A 141 -15.38 3.90 43.80
C LYS A 141 -15.37 3.95 42.26
N LYS A 142 -15.46 2.79 41.59
CA LYS A 142 -15.51 2.66 40.12
C LYS A 142 -16.89 3.05 39.58
N GLU A 143 -17.96 2.56 40.21
CA GLU A 143 -19.35 2.91 39.89
C GLU A 143 -19.65 4.40 40.14
N ARG A 144 -19.18 4.98 41.25
CA ARG A 144 -19.32 6.42 41.51
C ARG A 144 -18.70 7.26 40.40
N LYS A 145 -17.53 6.87 39.91
CA LYS A 145 -16.84 7.58 38.81
C LYS A 145 -17.59 7.44 37.49
N GLN A 146 -18.23 6.30 37.24
CA GLN A 146 -19.09 6.10 36.07
C GLN A 146 -20.39 6.90 36.18
N PHE A 147 -21.05 6.88 37.33
CA PHE A 147 -22.30 7.60 37.58
C PHE A 147 -22.10 9.12 37.53
N ILE A 148 -20.99 9.65 38.07
CA ILE A 148 -20.63 11.07 37.94
C ILE A 148 -20.39 11.42 36.46
N ARG A 149 -19.70 10.57 35.71
CA ARG A 149 -19.51 10.77 34.26
C ARG A 149 -20.84 10.74 33.49
N GLU A 150 -21.81 9.95 33.92
CA GLU A 150 -23.16 9.93 33.34
C GLU A 150 -23.96 11.19 33.67
N LEU A 151 -23.88 11.67 34.90
CA LEU A 151 -24.48 12.96 35.29
C LEU A 151 -23.83 14.13 34.55
N GLU A 152 -22.51 14.11 34.37
CA GLU A 152 -21.77 15.09 33.57
C GLU A 152 -22.13 15.02 32.09
N LYS A 153 -22.47 13.83 31.56
CA LYS A 153 -23.01 13.67 30.20
C LYS A 153 -24.41 14.26 30.09
N LYS A 154 -25.31 13.95 31.04
CA LYS A 154 -26.69 14.45 31.07
C LYS A 154 -26.79 15.97 31.27
N ASN A 155 -25.84 16.57 31.99
CA ASN A 155 -25.77 18.03 32.21
C ASN A 155 -25.18 18.83 31.04
N LYS A 156 -24.84 18.21 29.90
CA LYS A 156 -24.42 18.98 28.72
C LYS A 156 -25.63 19.65 28.06
N PRO A 157 -25.52 20.92 27.63
CA PRO A 157 -26.59 21.57 26.88
C PRO A 157 -26.89 20.74 25.61
N ASN A 158 -28.18 20.59 25.29
CA ASN A 158 -28.68 19.80 24.17
C ASN A 158 -28.39 18.28 24.21
N TYR A 159 -27.99 17.70 25.36
CA TYR A 159 -27.67 16.26 25.44
C TYR A 159 -28.82 15.34 24.99
N GLU A 160 -30.05 15.59 25.45
CA GLU A 160 -31.22 14.78 25.07
C GLU A 160 -31.50 14.87 23.57
N LEU A 161 -31.43 16.07 23.01
CA LEU A 161 -31.56 16.32 21.58
C LEU A 161 -30.50 15.55 20.80
N MET A 162 -29.24 15.59 21.23
CA MET A 162 -28.15 14.86 20.60
C MET A 162 -28.37 13.34 20.65
N MET A 163 -28.92 12.80 21.73
CA MET A 163 -29.20 11.37 21.87
C MET A 163 -30.36 10.92 20.97
N LYS A 164 -31.45 11.70 20.92
CA LYS A 164 -32.57 11.45 20.00
C LYS A 164 -32.12 11.52 18.54
N ALA A 165 -31.37 12.56 18.17
CA ALA A 165 -30.82 12.73 16.83
C ALA A 165 -29.93 11.55 16.41
N LYS A 166 -29.13 11.00 17.33
CA LYS A 166 -28.32 9.79 17.08
C LYS A 166 -29.18 8.55 16.85
N LEU A 167 -30.23 8.35 17.65
CA LEU A 167 -31.11 7.18 17.51
C LEU A 167 -31.81 7.19 16.14
N LEU A 168 -32.32 8.35 15.74
CA LEU A 168 -32.91 8.56 14.42
C LEU A 168 -31.88 8.34 13.31
N TRP A 169 -30.65 8.88 13.48
CA TRP A 169 -29.56 8.67 12.54
C TRP A 169 -29.16 7.19 12.35
N GLU A 170 -29.07 6.42 13.44
CA GLU A 170 -28.80 4.97 13.39
C GLU A 170 -29.90 4.22 12.61
N THR A 171 -31.15 4.65 12.78
CA THR A 171 -32.29 4.10 12.03
C THR A 171 -32.21 4.46 10.54
N ILE A 172 -31.91 5.72 10.21
CA ILE A 172 -31.81 6.21 8.83
C ILE A 172 -30.70 5.51 8.06
N ARG A 173 -29.53 5.29 8.69
CA ARG A 173 -28.36 4.69 8.03
C ARG A 173 -28.45 3.18 7.85
N SER A 174 -29.37 2.50 8.55
CA SER A 174 -29.56 1.05 8.43
C SER A 174 -30.18 0.69 7.08
N THR A 175 -29.61 -0.30 6.40
CA THR A 175 -30.13 -0.81 5.10
C THR A 175 -31.42 -1.61 5.26
N LYS A 176 -31.73 -2.11 6.48
CA LYS A 176 -32.86 -2.99 6.77
C LYS A 176 -34.21 -2.26 6.94
N VAL A 177 -34.21 -0.93 6.91
CA VAL A 177 -35.41 -0.11 7.16
C VAL A 177 -36.16 0.17 5.85
N SER A 178 -37.49 0.05 5.87
CA SER A 178 -38.36 0.37 4.73
C SER A 178 -38.23 1.84 4.30
N LYS A 179 -38.54 2.13 3.02
CA LYS A 179 -38.41 3.49 2.48
C LYS A 179 -39.32 4.49 3.20
N GLU A 180 -40.56 4.09 3.49
CA GLU A 180 -41.54 4.92 4.20
C GLU A 180 -41.10 5.27 5.63
N LYS A 181 -40.68 4.26 6.41
CA LYS A 181 -40.17 4.46 7.77
C LYS A 181 -38.91 5.33 7.78
N ARG A 182 -38.03 5.17 6.79
CA ARG A 182 -36.85 6.03 6.63
C ARG A 182 -37.26 7.48 6.34
N SER A 183 -38.22 7.72 5.45
CA SER A 183 -38.72 9.07 5.16
C SER A 183 -39.34 9.73 6.38
N HIS A 184 -40.11 8.98 7.18
CA HIS A 184 -40.69 9.49 8.43
C HIS A 184 -39.60 9.88 9.44
N CYS A 185 -38.62 9.01 9.69
CA CYS A 185 -37.49 9.33 10.58
C CYS A 185 -36.63 10.51 10.08
N ILE A 186 -36.55 10.73 8.76
CA ILE A 186 -35.86 11.91 8.20
C ILE A 186 -36.62 13.19 8.53
N SER A 187 -37.95 13.20 8.37
CA SER A 187 -38.79 14.36 8.74
C SER A 187 -38.65 14.68 10.22
N GLU A 188 -38.82 13.67 11.08
CA GLU A 188 -38.70 13.82 12.54
C GLU A 188 -37.31 14.34 12.94
N LEU A 189 -36.26 13.88 12.26
CA LEU A 189 -34.90 14.35 12.51
C LEU A 189 -34.70 15.81 12.06
N MET A 190 -35.30 16.22 10.95
CA MET A 190 -35.23 17.61 10.47
C MET A 190 -35.92 18.55 11.46
N ASP A 191 -37.13 18.21 11.90
CA ASP A 191 -37.89 19.01 12.87
C ASP A 191 -37.14 19.16 14.20
N LEU A 192 -36.48 18.08 14.64
CA LEU A 192 -35.67 18.08 15.86
C LEU A 192 -34.38 18.92 15.75
N CYS A 193 -33.80 19.01 14.56
CA CYS A 193 -32.53 19.70 14.31
C CYS A 193 -32.68 21.16 13.86
N GLN A 194 -33.86 21.57 13.37
CA GLN A 194 -34.13 22.92 12.88
C GLN A 194 -33.78 24.00 13.93
N GLY A 195 -33.06 25.04 13.49
CA GLY A 195 -32.59 26.15 14.33
C GLY A 195 -31.40 25.79 15.22
N LYS A 196 -30.87 24.56 15.13
CA LYS A 196 -29.78 24.04 15.97
C LYS A 196 -28.70 23.31 15.16
N PHE A 197 -28.73 23.36 13.83
CA PHE A 197 -27.72 22.77 12.95
C PHE A 197 -26.32 23.28 13.27
N ALA A 198 -26.17 24.58 13.56
CA ALA A 198 -24.90 25.16 14.00
C ALA A 198 -24.31 24.42 15.22
N ALA A 199 -25.08 24.32 16.30
CA ALA A 199 -24.65 23.65 17.54
C ALA A 199 -24.35 22.15 17.32
N LEU A 200 -25.12 21.49 16.44
CA LEU A 200 -24.92 20.09 16.10
C LEU A 200 -23.69 19.85 15.22
N ALA A 201 -23.36 20.79 14.34
CA ALA A 201 -22.23 20.73 13.41
C ALA A 201 -20.88 20.83 14.12
N PHE A 202 -20.75 21.68 15.15
CA PHE A 202 -19.53 21.81 15.94
C PHE A 202 -19.28 20.63 16.90
N SER A 203 -20.29 19.82 17.16
CA SER A 203 -20.21 18.72 18.12
C SER A 203 -19.61 17.45 17.50
N HIS A 204 -18.61 16.88 18.18
CA HIS A 204 -17.99 15.59 17.84
C HIS A 204 -19.03 14.48 17.64
N ALA A 205 -20.08 14.47 18.47
CA ALA A 205 -21.04 13.38 18.53
C ALA A 205 -22.14 13.48 17.47
N THR A 206 -22.46 14.68 16.98
CA THR A 206 -23.63 14.92 16.11
C THR A 206 -23.29 15.49 14.74
N SER A 207 -22.05 15.91 14.49
CA SER A 207 -21.62 16.36 13.15
C SER A 207 -21.91 15.32 12.05
N ARG A 208 -21.77 14.03 12.36
CA ARG A 208 -22.09 12.92 11.45
C ARG A 208 -23.58 12.78 11.13
N VAL A 209 -24.45 13.22 12.05
CA VAL A 209 -25.90 13.23 11.84
C VAL A 209 -26.24 14.24 10.75
N VAL A 210 -25.72 15.48 10.86
CA VAL A 210 -25.95 16.52 9.85
C VAL A 210 -25.32 16.15 8.50
N GLN A 211 -24.13 15.55 8.49
CA GLN A 211 -23.52 15.03 7.26
C GLN A 211 -24.37 13.91 6.60
N CYS A 212 -25.10 13.13 7.39
CA CYS A 212 -26.00 12.10 6.88
C CYS A 212 -27.19 12.73 6.14
N LEU A 213 -27.78 13.78 6.72
CA LEU A 213 -28.88 14.53 6.11
C LEU A 213 -28.48 15.09 4.74
N LEU A 214 -27.30 15.70 4.62
CA LEU A 214 -26.78 16.18 3.33
C LEU A 214 -26.53 15.04 2.32
N LYS A 215 -26.17 13.84 2.79
CA LYS A 215 -25.95 12.66 1.93
C LYS A 215 -27.24 12.17 1.26
N LEU A 216 -28.42 12.52 1.79
CA LEU A 216 -29.71 12.15 1.21
C LEU A 216 -30.01 12.87 -0.10
N LYS A 217 -29.30 13.97 -0.41
CA LYS A 217 -29.45 14.76 -1.65
C LYS A 217 -30.87 15.29 -1.90
N LYS A 218 -31.65 15.55 -0.85
CA LYS A 218 -32.93 16.27 -0.95
C LYS A 218 -32.66 17.78 -0.97
N SER A 219 -33.26 18.50 -1.93
CA SER A 219 -33.10 19.96 -2.09
C SER A 219 -33.47 20.70 -0.82
N ASP A 220 -34.66 20.44 -0.30
CA ASP A 220 -35.28 21.23 0.78
C ASP A 220 -34.45 21.14 2.06
N ILE A 221 -33.99 19.92 2.39
CA ILE A 221 -33.11 19.64 3.54
C ILE A 221 -31.78 20.37 3.39
N ARG A 222 -31.18 20.29 2.20
CA ARG A 222 -29.88 20.91 1.93
C ARG A 222 -29.97 22.42 2.04
N ASP A 223 -31.00 23.02 1.44
CA ASP A 223 -31.17 24.46 1.37
C ASP A 223 -31.47 25.04 2.76
N GLN A 224 -32.26 24.34 3.57
CA GLN A 224 -32.50 24.70 4.98
C GLN A 224 -31.20 24.63 5.82
N ILE A 225 -30.41 23.55 5.69
CA ILE A 225 -29.13 23.43 6.39
C ILE A 225 -28.15 24.51 5.92
N PHE A 226 -28.15 24.84 4.63
CA PHE A 226 -27.29 25.87 4.07
C PHE A 226 -27.63 27.25 4.63
N GLU A 227 -28.91 27.64 4.61
CA GLU A 227 -29.37 28.94 5.10
C GLU A 227 -29.05 29.17 6.58
N GLU A 228 -29.15 28.12 7.40
CA GLU A 228 -28.82 28.23 8.83
C GLU A 228 -27.31 28.36 9.08
N LEU A 229 -26.47 27.74 8.24
CA LEU A 229 -25.02 27.70 8.43
C LEU A 229 -24.25 28.79 7.69
N LYS A 230 -24.90 29.57 6.82
CA LYS A 230 -24.25 30.50 5.88
C LYS A 230 -23.33 31.53 6.54
N THR A 231 -23.67 31.99 7.75
CA THR A 231 -22.89 32.99 8.50
C THR A 231 -21.71 32.38 9.27
N GLN A 232 -21.61 31.04 9.34
CA GLN A 232 -20.65 30.33 10.18
C GLN A 232 -19.66 29.46 9.39
N PHE A 233 -19.64 29.54 8.06
CA PHE A 233 -18.77 28.69 7.24
C PHE A 233 -17.29 28.80 7.59
N LEU A 234 -16.77 29.99 7.88
CA LEU A 234 -15.39 30.16 8.33
C LEU A 234 -15.10 29.44 9.65
N GLN A 235 -16.00 29.57 10.63
CA GLN A 235 -15.86 28.89 11.93
C GLN A 235 -15.95 27.37 11.77
N LEU A 236 -16.87 26.89 10.93
CA LEU A 236 -17.03 25.48 10.61
C LEU A 236 -15.79 24.93 9.90
N ALA A 237 -15.23 25.66 8.95
CA ALA A 237 -14.03 25.30 8.21
C ALA A 237 -12.81 25.12 9.15
N MET A 238 -12.69 26.00 10.17
CA MET A 238 -11.64 25.91 11.19
C MET A 238 -11.85 24.78 12.22
N SER A 239 -13.06 24.21 12.30
CA SER A 239 -13.39 23.18 13.27
C SER A 239 -12.95 21.79 12.80
N GLN A 240 -12.37 21.00 13.71
CA GLN A 240 -12.00 19.60 13.47
C GLN A 240 -13.17 18.75 12.93
N PHE A 241 -14.42 19.05 13.33
CA PHE A 241 -15.62 18.33 12.89
C PHE A 241 -16.43 19.10 11.86
N GLY A 242 -16.52 20.42 12.00
CA GLY A 242 -17.31 21.29 11.11
C GLY A 242 -16.83 21.26 9.67
N LYS A 243 -15.51 21.13 9.43
CA LYS A 243 -14.94 21.09 8.08
C LYS A 243 -15.55 20.02 7.17
N PHE A 244 -15.89 18.86 7.75
CA PHE A 244 -16.48 17.76 7.00
C PHE A 244 -17.89 18.10 6.53
N LEU A 245 -18.60 18.95 7.27
CA LEU A 245 -19.89 19.45 6.87
C LEU A 245 -19.76 20.44 5.71
N VAL A 246 -18.77 21.35 5.76
CA VAL A 246 -18.45 22.25 4.65
C VAL A 246 -18.09 21.45 3.39
N LEU A 247 -17.25 20.42 3.51
CA LEU A 247 -16.94 19.50 2.39
C LEU A 247 -18.20 18.81 1.81
N LYS A 248 -19.15 18.40 2.67
CA LYS A 248 -20.42 17.81 2.18
C LYS A 248 -21.31 18.85 1.48
N LEU A 249 -21.34 20.08 1.97
CA LEU A 249 -22.05 21.18 1.31
C LEU A 249 -21.40 21.55 -0.02
N LEU A 250 -20.07 21.55 -0.13
CA LEU A 250 -19.40 21.70 -1.42
C LEU A 250 -19.79 20.55 -2.37
N LYS A 251 -19.77 19.30 -1.88
CA LYS A 251 -20.10 18.12 -2.69
C LYS A 251 -21.55 18.08 -3.20
N TYR A 252 -22.53 18.39 -2.35
CA TYR A 252 -23.97 18.25 -2.68
C TYR A 252 -24.70 19.57 -2.92
N GLY A 253 -24.02 20.70 -2.69
CA GLY A 253 -24.51 22.06 -2.92
C GLY A 253 -24.80 22.37 -4.38
N THR A 254 -25.69 23.34 -4.61
CA THR A 254 -25.85 23.96 -5.94
C THR A 254 -24.62 24.79 -6.31
N LYS A 255 -24.52 25.22 -7.58
CA LYS A 255 -23.42 26.08 -8.04
C LYS A 255 -23.41 27.42 -7.29
N GLU A 256 -24.58 27.98 -7.00
CA GLU A 256 -24.73 29.24 -6.25
C GLU A 256 -24.27 29.06 -4.80
N GLN A 257 -24.71 27.99 -4.13
CA GLN A 257 -24.31 27.66 -2.76
C GLN A 257 -22.80 27.45 -2.63
N ARG A 258 -22.18 26.74 -3.59
CA ARG A 258 -20.73 26.56 -3.63
C ARG A 258 -20.01 27.89 -3.76
N THR A 259 -20.49 28.76 -4.65
CA THR A 259 -19.90 30.10 -4.86
C THR A 259 -19.97 30.94 -3.60
N GLN A 260 -21.09 30.92 -2.88
CA GLN A 260 -21.25 31.62 -1.60
C GLN A 260 -20.34 31.04 -0.50
N ILE A 261 -20.20 29.71 -0.40
CA ILE A 261 -19.25 29.08 0.54
C ILE A 261 -17.83 29.53 0.24
N ILE A 262 -17.39 29.44 -1.02
CA ILE A 262 -16.03 29.83 -1.44
C ILE A 262 -15.81 31.32 -1.13
N SER A 263 -16.78 32.18 -1.48
CA SER A 263 -16.71 33.62 -1.18
C SER A 263 -16.63 33.92 0.32
N SER A 264 -17.29 33.14 1.18
CA SER A 264 -17.23 33.32 2.64
C SER A 264 -15.87 32.97 3.26
N LEU A 265 -15.04 32.22 2.54
CA LEU A 265 -13.71 31.81 2.98
C LEU A 265 -12.59 32.69 2.41
N LYS A 266 -12.90 33.58 1.44
CA LYS A 266 -11.98 34.57 0.88
C LYS A 266 -11.37 35.41 2.02
N GLY A 267 -10.08 35.72 1.89
CA GLY A 267 -9.25 36.44 2.86
C GLY A 267 -8.77 35.57 4.04
N ASN A 268 -9.17 34.30 4.11
CA ASN A 268 -8.82 33.40 5.21
C ASN A 268 -8.13 32.11 4.75
N TYR A 269 -7.78 31.93 3.47
CA TYR A 269 -7.22 30.67 2.99
C TYR A 269 -5.86 30.36 3.61
N VAL A 270 -4.98 31.35 3.77
CA VAL A 270 -3.68 31.18 4.44
C VAL A 270 -3.87 30.74 5.91
N ARG A 271 -4.85 31.32 6.60
CA ARG A 271 -5.19 30.96 7.99
C ARG A 271 -5.71 29.52 8.07
N LEU A 272 -6.56 29.11 7.14
CA LEU A 272 -7.10 27.75 7.05
C LEU A 272 -5.99 26.75 6.69
N TYR A 273 -5.12 27.08 5.75
CA TYR A 273 -4.01 26.25 5.30
C TYR A 273 -2.98 25.98 6.41
N LYS A 274 -2.66 26.97 7.26
CA LYS A 274 -1.75 26.79 8.41
C LYS A 274 -2.26 25.73 9.42
N SER A 275 -3.57 25.46 9.45
CA SER A 275 -4.17 24.42 10.27
C SER A 275 -4.22 23.09 9.52
N LEU A 276 -3.56 22.06 10.05
CA LEU A 276 -3.55 20.71 9.47
C LEU A 276 -4.99 20.17 9.25
N PHE A 277 -5.93 20.55 10.12
CA PHE A 277 -7.32 20.15 9.95
C PHE A 277 -7.97 20.82 8.75
N SER A 278 -7.75 22.11 8.54
CA SER A 278 -8.48 22.90 7.53
C SER A 278 -7.76 22.96 6.18
N ALA A 279 -6.46 22.66 6.14
CA ALA A 279 -5.67 22.57 4.91
C ALA A 279 -6.30 21.62 3.88
N SER A 280 -6.81 20.46 4.33
CA SER A 280 -7.53 19.51 3.47
C SER A 280 -8.76 20.12 2.77
N LEU A 281 -9.47 21.04 3.44
CA LEU A 281 -10.63 21.73 2.86
C LEU A 281 -10.18 22.76 1.82
N VAL A 282 -9.12 23.53 2.10
CA VAL A 282 -8.56 24.48 1.13
C VAL A 282 -8.09 23.75 -0.12
N ASN A 283 -7.41 22.61 0.06
CA ASN A 283 -6.98 21.77 -1.04
C ASN A 283 -8.16 21.24 -1.87
N GLU A 284 -9.24 20.77 -1.23
CA GLU A 284 -10.39 20.25 -1.97
C GLU A 284 -11.13 21.35 -2.74
N ILE A 285 -11.18 22.57 -2.19
CA ILE A 285 -11.68 23.75 -2.93
C ILE A 285 -10.81 24.00 -4.16
N TYR A 286 -9.49 23.99 -4.00
CA TYR A 286 -8.53 24.19 -5.07
C TYR A 286 -8.57 23.10 -6.16
N SER A 287 -8.74 21.82 -5.77
CA SER A 287 -8.65 20.69 -6.70
C SER A 287 -9.96 20.31 -7.39
N GLU A 288 -11.11 20.44 -6.71
CA GLU A 288 -12.39 19.91 -7.21
C GLU A 288 -13.45 20.99 -7.49
N TRP A 289 -13.48 22.10 -6.73
CA TRP A 289 -14.66 22.98 -6.68
C TRP A 289 -14.45 24.39 -7.24
N GLY A 290 -13.22 24.89 -7.28
CA GLY A 290 -12.91 26.24 -7.74
C GLY A 290 -12.96 26.38 -9.26
N ASN A 291 -13.57 27.46 -9.77
CA ASN A 291 -13.38 27.88 -11.16
C ASN A 291 -12.01 28.57 -11.35
N ALA A 292 -11.59 28.82 -12.59
CA ALA A 292 -10.29 29.43 -12.86
C ALA A 292 -10.07 30.78 -12.15
N LYS A 293 -11.12 31.60 -12.00
CA LYS A 293 -11.06 32.89 -11.28
C LYS A 293 -10.88 32.69 -9.78
N GLN A 294 -11.71 31.84 -9.17
CA GLN A 294 -11.67 31.49 -7.74
C GLN A 294 -10.35 30.81 -7.36
N TYR A 295 -9.83 29.95 -8.23
CA TYR A 295 -8.53 29.33 -8.10
C TYR A 295 -7.43 30.38 -7.98
N ARG A 296 -7.39 31.34 -8.92
CA ARG A 296 -6.37 32.38 -8.90
C ARG A 296 -6.50 33.28 -7.67
N GLN A 297 -7.73 33.61 -7.27
CA GLN A 297 -8.01 34.36 -6.04
C GLN A 297 -7.53 33.63 -4.78
N LEU A 298 -7.75 32.31 -4.73
CA LEU A 298 -7.29 31.48 -3.63
C LEU A 298 -5.76 31.47 -3.56
N VAL A 299 -5.08 31.25 -4.68
CA VAL A 299 -3.61 31.20 -4.74
C VAL A 299 -3.00 32.56 -4.42
N SER A 300 -3.59 33.66 -4.90
CA SER A 300 -3.04 35.00 -4.67
C SER A 300 -2.97 35.40 -3.19
N GLU A 301 -3.86 34.88 -2.34
CA GLU A 301 -3.78 35.12 -0.89
C GLU A 301 -2.48 34.59 -0.28
N PHE A 302 -1.86 33.57 -0.89
CA PHE A 302 -0.61 32.98 -0.41
C PHE A 302 0.62 33.81 -0.78
N TYR A 303 0.53 34.70 -1.78
CA TYR A 303 1.63 35.58 -2.16
C TYR A 303 1.78 36.77 -1.19
N GLY A 304 0.71 37.17 -0.51
CA GLY A 304 0.75 38.18 0.54
C GLY A 304 -0.49 39.09 0.58
N PRO A 305 -0.69 39.86 1.66
CA PRO A 305 -1.85 40.72 1.84
C PRO A 305 -1.94 41.87 0.82
N GLU A 306 -0.81 42.45 0.38
CA GLU A 306 -0.82 43.53 -0.63
C GLU A 306 -1.23 43.05 -2.03
N PHE A 307 -0.94 41.79 -2.34
CA PHE A 307 -1.31 41.18 -3.63
C PHE A 307 -2.76 40.72 -3.66
N ALA A 308 -3.43 40.57 -2.51
CA ALA A 308 -4.88 40.48 -2.49
C ALA A 308 -5.55 41.81 -2.92
N ILE A 309 -4.87 42.95 -2.72
CA ILE A 309 -5.39 44.31 -2.97
C ILE A 309 -5.12 44.76 -4.42
N LEU A 310 -3.96 44.43 -5.00
CA LEU A 310 -3.66 44.71 -6.42
C LEU A 310 -4.66 44.05 -7.38
N LEU A 311 -5.40 43.05 -6.89
CA LEU A 311 -6.42 42.30 -7.63
C LEU A 311 -7.82 42.92 -7.63
N GLU A 312 -8.06 43.94 -6.81
CA GLU A 312 -9.33 44.67 -6.77
C GLU A 312 -9.28 45.94 -7.62
N ASN A 313 -8.08 46.45 -7.94
CA ASN A 313 -7.87 47.75 -8.59
C ASN A 313 -7.57 47.68 -10.10
N SER A 314 -7.55 46.49 -10.71
CA SER A 314 -7.46 46.37 -12.18
C SER A 314 -8.85 46.03 -12.73
N ASP A 315 -9.27 46.71 -13.80
CA ASP A 315 -10.49 46.43 -14.57
C ASP A 315 -10.54 44.99 -15.17
N ASN A 316 -9.55 44.15 -14.85
CA ASN A 316 -9.39 42.80 -15.34
C ASN A 316 -10.25 41.80 -14.55
N SER A 317 -11.07 41.02 -15.26
CA SER A 317 -11.94 39.98 -14.69
C SER A 317 -11.19 38.83 -13.97
N PHE A 318 -9.86 38.75 -14.10
CA PHE A 318 -9.04 37.66 -13.55
C PHE A 318 -7.86 38.16 -12.73
N PRO A 319 -7.53 37.49 -11.61
CA PRO A 319 -6.32 37.81 -10.88
C PRO A 319 -5.04 37.56 -11.68
N ALA A 320 -4.05 38.44 -11.49
CA ALA A 320 -2.75 38.36 -12.14
C ALA A 320 -2.01 37.07 -11.73
N SER A 321 -1.38 36.42 -12.71
CA SER A 321 -0.51 35.27 -12.47
C SER A 321 0.82 35.70 -11.84
N ILE A 322 1.54 34.78 -11.20
CA ILE A 322 2.88 35.08 -10.66
C ILE A 322 3.85 35.56 -11.77
N ASP A 323 3.70 35.06 -13.00
CA ASP A 323 4.45 35.53 -14.17
C ASP A 323 4.16 37.00 -14.51
N GLU A 324 2.89 37.40 -14.47
CA GLU A 324 2.47 38.79 -14.67
C GLU A 324 2.98 39.69 -13.54
N ILE A 325 2.91 39.23 -12.28
CA ILE A 325 3.40 39.97 -11.11
C ILE A 325 4.92 40.15 -11.18
N ALA A 326 5.66 39.12 -11.57
CA ALA A 326 7.11 39.19 -11.74
C ALA A 326 7.52 40.19 -12.83
N THR A 327 6.70 40.34 -13.86
CA THR A 327 6.95 41.28 -14.97
C THR A 327 6.56 42.72 -14.60
N GLN A 328 5.43 42.91 -13.91
CA GLN A 328 4.89 44.24 -13.59
C GLN A 328 5.56 44.87 -12.36
N THR A 329 5.90 44.07 -11.35
CA THR A 329 6.40 44.55 -10.06
C THR A 329 7.52 43.65 -9.53
N PRO A 330 8.73 43.68 -10.13
CA PRO A 330 9.84 42.84 -9.71
C PRO A 330 10.30 43.11 -8.27
N ASP A 331 10.25 44.37 -7.82
CA ASP A 331 10.72 44.77 -6.47
C ASP A 331 9.99 44.06 -5.34
N LYS A 332 8.71 43.71 -5.56
CA LYS A 332 7.88 43.04 -4.55
C LYS A 332 8.00 41.51 -4.58
N MET A 333 8.68 40.93 -5.56
CA MET A 333 8.87 39.47 -5.66
C MET A 333 9.66 38.91 -4.48
N ALA A 334 10.62 39.67 -3.94
CA ALA A 334 11.39 39.26 -2.77
C ALA A 334 10.48 39.02 -1.54
N GLU A 335 9.49 39.88 -1.32
CA GLU A 335 8.54 39.73 -0.21
C GLU A 335 7.60 38.53 -0.42
N ILE A 336 7.10 38.33 -1.65
CA ILE A 336 6.30 37.16 -2.01
C ILE A 336 7.07 35.87 -1.69
N LEU A 337 8.31 35.79 -2.18
CA LEU A 337 9.14 34.61 -2.01
C LEU A 337 9.42 34.33 -0.54
N GLN A 338 9.70 35.37 0.26
CA GLN A 338 9.89 35.22 1.70
C GLN A 338 8.61 34.72 2.40
N ASN A 339 7.43 35.18 1.98
CA ASN A 339 6.16 34.71 2.51
C ASN A 339 5.88 33.24 2.14
N LEU A 340 6.16 32.85 0.89
CA LEU A 340 6.04 31.49 0.42
C LEU A 340 7.02 30.56 1.13
N GLU A 341 8.28 30.95 1.28
CA GLU A 341 9.32 30.19 2.00
C GLU A 341 8.85 29.84 3.42
N LYS A 342 8.40 30.84 4.20
CA LYS A 342 7.87 30.64 5.57
C LYS A 342 6.66 29.70 5.64
N LEU A 343 5.87 29.60 4.56
CA LEU A 343 4.72 28.69 4.48
C LEU A 343 5.15 27.28 4.07
N LEU A 344 6.10 27.18 3.15
CA LEU A 344 6.66 25.94 2.65
C LEU A 344 7.49 25.22 3.71
N ASP A 345 8.34 25.93 4.46
CA ASP A 345 9.11 25.35 5.57
C ASP A 345 8.19 24.66 6.59
N ARG A 346 7.06 25.30 6.93
CA ARG A 346 6.04 24.71 7.81
C ARG A 346 5.34 23.51 7.20
N ALA A 347 5.17 23.49 5.88
CA ALA A 347 4.55 22.39 5.17
C ALA A 347 5.49 21.17 5.12
N VAL A 348 6.80 21.39 4.92
CA VAL A 348 7.82 20.33 4.90
C VAL A 348 7.90 19.61 6.24
N LEU A 349 7.80 20.34 7.37
CA LEU A 349 7.74 19.75 8.70
C LEU A 349 6.49 18.85 8.93
N LYS A 350 5.49 18.91 8.05
CA LYS A 350 4.21 18.20 8.19
C LYS A 350 3.88 17.44 6.89
N VAL A 351 4.39 16.22 6.76
CA VAL A 351 4.19 15.34 5.59
C VAL A 351 2.76 15.35 4.98
N PRO A 352 1.65 15.33 5.74
CA PRO A 352 0.31 15.38 5.13
C PRO A 352 0.01 16.67 4.35
N MET A 353 0.70 17.78 4.65
CA MET A 353 0.59 19.04 3.90
C MET A 353 1.35 18.97 2.57
N LEU A 354 2.45 18.21 2.51
CA LEU A 354 3.21 18.05 1.27
C LEU A 354 2.39 17.36 0.18
N LYS A 355 1.45 16.47 0.54
CA LYS A 355 0.61 15.74 -0.44
C LYS A 355 -0.49 16.58 -1.10
N LEU A 356 -0.67 17.83 -0.67
CA LEU A 356 -1.77 18.68 -1.13
C LEU A 356 -1.39 19.37 -2.45
N SER A 357 -2.28 19.31 -3.44
CA SER A 357 -2.11 19.95 -4.75
C SER A 357 -1.87 21.45 -4.66
N ILE A 358 -2.50 22.16 -3.71
CA ILE A 358 -2.21 23.57 -3.47
C ILE A 358 -0.75 23.79 -3.03
N THR A 359 -0.22 22.93 -2.16
CA THR A 359 1.19 22.99 -1.73
C THR A 359 2.11 22.81 -2.92
N HIS A 360 1.80 21.88 -3.82
CA HIS A 360 2.59 21.64 -5.02
C HIS A 360 2.63 22.86 -5.95
N LYS A 361 1.51 23.57 -6.09
CA LYS A 361 1.46 24.82 -6.84
C LYS A 361 2.33 25.90 -6.21
N LEU A 362 2.25 26.07 -4.89
CA LEU A 362 3.08 27.03 -4.16
C LEU A 362 4.57 26.67 -4.25
N LEU A 363 4.92 25.38 -4.17
CA LEU A 363 6.28 24.87 -4.37
C LEU A 363 6.78 25.20 -5.78
N TYR A 364 5.97 24.91 -6.80
CA TYR A 364 6.34 25.20 -8.19
C TYR A 364 6.55 26.70 -8.42
N ASP A 365 5.63 27.53 -7.92
CA ASP A 365 5.74 28.98 -8.03
C ASP A 365 6.98 29.52 -7.32
N PHE A 366 7.30 29.02 -6.13
CA PHE A 366 8.50 29.40 -5.40
C PHE A 366 9.78 28.99 -6.14
N LEU A 367 9.88 27.74 -6.59
CA LEU A 367 11.09 27.17 -7.22
C LEU A 367 11.45 27.84 -8.56
N ARG A 368 10.50 28.51 -9.23
CA ARG A 368 10.74 29.22 -10.50
C ARG A 368 11.45 30.56 -10.34
N TYR A 369 11.27 31.24 -9.20
CA TYR A 369 11.77 32.60 -9.01
C TYR A 369 12.69 32.77 -7.80
N CYS A 370 12.84 31.73 -6.95
CA CYS A 370 13.71 31.81 -5.79
C CYS A 370 15.20 31.91 -6.17
N SER A 371 16.00 32.45 -5.24
CA SER A 371 17.45 32.48 -5.39
C SER A 371 18.06 31.07 -5.30
N ASP A 372 19.28 30.90 -5.78
CA ASP A 372 19.98 29.61 -5.73
C ASP A 372 20.19 29.12 -4.28
N GLU A 373 20.42 30.04 -3.34
CA GLU A 373 20.56 29.74 -1.91
C GLU A 373 19.24 29.22 -1.32
N GLN A 374 18.13 29.93 -1.55
CA GLN A 374 16.80 29.53 -1.12
C GLN A 374 16.39 28.19 -1.74
N ARG A 375 16.70 28.00 -3.03
CA ARG A 375 16.44 26.75 -3.76
C ARG A 375 17.16 25.58 -3.13
N ASN A 376 18.46 25.72 -2.85
CA ASN A 376 19.26 24.66 -2.24
C ASN A 376 18.78 24.31 -0.83
N SER A 377 18.40 25.30 -0.02
CA SER A 377 17.84 25.10 1.32
C SER A 377 16.52 24.31 1.29
N LEU A 378 15.62 24.69 0.38
CA LEU A 378 14.35 23.99 0.21
C LEU A 378 14.54 22.55 -0.32
N ILE A 379 15.42 22.36 -1.31
CA ILE A 379 15.76 21.03 -1.85
C ILE A 379 16.32 20.13 -0.74
N GLU A 380 17.20 20.66 0.10
CA GLU A 380 17.78 19.91 1.23
C GLU A 380 16.71 19.39 2.17
N SER A 381 15.64 20.16 2.39
CA SER A 381 14.51 19.78 3.24
C SER A 381 13.52 18.83 2.53
N LEU A 382 13.45 18.88 1.20
CA LEU A 382 12.51 18.11 0.38
C LEU A 382 13.03 16.78 -0.15
N LYS A 383 14.36 16.58 -0.22
CA LYS A 383 15.00 15.46 -0.93
C LYS A 383 14.45 14.07 -0.59
N ASP A 384 14.02 13.84 0.65
CA ASP A 384 13.47 12.55 1.10
C ASP A 384 11.95 12.40 0.89
N PHE A 385 11.27 13.46 0.45
CA PHE A 385 9.80 13.54 0.34
C PHE A 385 9.29 13.78 -1.08
N LEU A 386 10.16 13.79 -2.10
CA LEU A 386 9.74 13.96 -3.50
C LEU A 386 8.63 13.00 -3.95
N PRO A 387 8.61 11.70 -3.57
CA PRO A 387 7.52 10.78 -3.90
C PRO A 387 6.14 11.22 -3.39
N GLU A 388 6.10 12.05 -2.35
CA GLU A 388 4.86 12.57 -1.77
C GLU A 388 4.34 13.82 -2.48
N ILE A 389 5.08 14.34 -3.48
CA ILE A 389 4.80 15.59 -4.19
C ILE A 389 4.53 15.33 -5.68
N CYS A 390 5.26 14.40 -6.29
CA CYS A 390 5.30 14.22 -7.74
C CYS A 390 4.04 13.63 -8.40
N HIS A 391 3.03 13.22 -7.63
CA HIS A 391 1.80 12.57 -8.14
C HIS A 391 0.75 13.54 -8.71
N THR A 392 1.11 14.81 -8.94
CA THR A 392 0.23 15.81 -9.54
C THR A 392 0.94 16.55 -10.67
N HIS A 393 0.17 17.26 -11.49
CA HIS A 393 0.73 18.06 -12.57
C HIS A 393 1.79 19.05 -12.07
N GLU A 394 1.44 20.01 -11.22
CA GLU A 394 2.35 21.03 -10.67
C GLU A 394 3.46 20.40 -9.82
N GLY A 395 3.12 19.36 -9.04
CA GLY A 395 4.08 18.68 -8.19
C GLY A 395 5.17 17.93 -8.96
N SER A 396 4.84 17.38 -10.14
CA SER A 396 5.85 16.78 -11.02
C SER A 396 6.85 17.81 -11.54
N TYR A 397 6.39 19.03 -11.87
CA TYR A 397 7.30 20.11 -12.28
C TYR A 397 8.16 20.61 -11.13
N ALA A 398 7.58 20.80 -9.94
CA ALA A 398 8.34 21.17 -8.74
C ALA A 398 9.42 20.11 -8.44
N ALA A 399 9.07 18.83 -8.49
CA ALA A 399 10.02 17.74 -8.29
C ALA A 399 11.12 17.71 -9.37
N LEU A 400 10.79 17.96 -10.65
CA LEU A 400 11.79 18.08 -11.71
C LEU A 400 12.77 19.23 -11.46
N LEU A 401 12.28 20.41 -11.05
CA LEU A 401 13.14 21.54 -10.69
C LEU A 401 14.05 21.19 -9.52
N CYS A 402 13.56 20.47 -8.51
CA CYS A 402 14.39 19.95 -7.42
C CYS A 402 15.47 19.00 -7.94
N VAL A 403 15.10 18.04 -8.80
CA VAL A 403 16.03 17.05 -9.37
C VAL A 403 17.14 17.73 -10.18
N TRP A 404 16.80 18.65 -11.09
CA TRP A 404 17.79 19.34 -11.92
C TRP A 404 18.73 20.23 -11.12
N ASN A 405 18.23 20.95 -10.11
CA ASN A 405 19.02 21.89 -9.33
C ASN A 405 19.71 21.27 -8.09
N SER A 406 19.45 20.00 -7.79
CA SER A 406 20.04 19.33 -6.63
C SER A 406 21.51 18.96 -6.83
N THR A 407 22.27 18.98 -5.74
CA THR A 407 23.67 18.51 -5.70
C THR A 407 23.75 16.97 -5.81
N PRO A 408 24.91 16.38 -6.15
CA PRO A 408 25.06 14.92 -6.23
C PRO A 408 24.69 14.17 -4.94
N GLU A 409 24.95 14.76 -3.77
CA GLU A 409 24.57 14.21 -2.47
C GLU A 409 23.05 14.22 -2.28
N GLN A 410 22.39 15.33 -2.66
CA GLN A 410 20.94 15.45 -2.61
C GLN A 410 20.25 14.49 -3.59
N ARG A 411 20.79 14.34 -4.81
CA ARG A 411 20.32 13.36 -5.81
C ARG A 411 20.36 11.94 -5.26
N THR A 412 21.41 11.60 -4.51
CA THR A 412 21.53 10.30 -3.85
C THR A 412 20.37 10.04 -2.87
N SER A 413 20.01 11.04 -2.05
CA SER A 413 18.84 10.96 -1.17
C SER A 413 17.53 10.87 -1.96
N ILE A 414 17.38 11.68 -3.00
CA ILE A 414 16.19 11.66 -3.88
C ILE A 414 16.00 10.26 -4.46
N VAL A 415 17.01 9.66 -5.06
CA VAL A 415 16.92 8.30 -5.64
C VAL A 415 16.58 7.27 -4.57
N LYS A 416 17.15 7.38 -3.36
CA LYS A 416 16.82 6.50 -2.23
C LYS A 416 15.37 6.63 -1.77
N SER A 417 14.77 7.81 -1.86
CA SER A 417 13.36 8.01 -1.49
C SER A 417 12.38 7.19 -2.35
N PHE A 418 12.78 6.82 -3.58
CA PHE A 418 11.98 5.99 -4.49
C PHE A 418 12.09 4.47 -4.23
N THR A 419 12.83 4.04 -3.20
CA THR A 419 12.99 2.61 -2.88
C THR A 419 11.65 1.93 -2.62
N GLY A 420 11.33 0.88 -3.38
CA GLY A 420 10.08 0.13 -3.24
C GLY A 420 8.85 0.83 -3.83
N LEU A 421 9.04 1.96 -4.53
CA LEU A 421 7.99 2.74 -5.17
C LEU A 421 8.15 2.79 -6.70
N ALA A 422 9.21 2.20 -7.26
CA ALA A 422 9.54 2.34 -8.68
C ALA A 422 8.40 1.86 -9.60
N ILE A 423 7.76 0.73 -9.27
CA ILE A 423 6.65 0.20 -10.09
C ILE A 423 5.44 1.13 -10.05
N SER A 424 5.09 1.66 -8.88
CA SER A 424 3.99 2.63 -8.76
C SER A 424 4.29 3.94 -9.48
N ALA A 425 5.56 4.37 -9.44
CA ALA A 425 6.05 5.55 -10.11
C ALA A 425 6.01 5.41 -11.64
N CYS A 426 6.29 4.23 -12.18
CA CYS A 426 6.22 3.96 -13.62
C CYS A 426 4.78 3.97 -14.16
N LYS A 427 3.80 3.56 -13.34
CA LYS A 427 2.39 3.49 -13.74
C LYS A 427 1.66 4.83 -13.63
N ASP A 428 2.28 5.84 -13.01
CA ASP A 428 1.70 7.16 -12.84
C ASP A 428 2.23 8.16 -13.89
N ASN A 429 1.32 8.84 -14.58
CA ASN A 429 1.62 9.76 -15.66
C ASN A 429 2.46 10.98 -15.25
N PHE A 430 2.34 11.43 -14.01
CA PHE A 430 3.06 12.58 -13.48
C PHE A 430 4.39 12.15 -12.84
N VAL A 431 4.39 11.05 -12.09
CA VAL A 431 5.60 10.55 -11.43
C VAL A 431 6.63 10.04 -12.45
N GLN A 432 6.20 9.40 -13.55
CA GLN A 432 7.14 8.97 -14.61
C GLN A 432 7.99 10.11 -15.16
N ARG A 433 7.47 11.36 -15.16
CA ARG A 433 8.23 12.54 -15.61
C ARG A 433 9.45 12.78 -14.73
N VAL A 434 9.28 12.60 -13.41
CA VAL A 434 10.36 12.75 -12.43
C VAL A 434 11.38 11.62 -12.59
N LEU A 435 10.93 10.39 -12.90
CA LEU A 435 11.84 9.30 -13.26
C LEU A 435 12.68 9.64 -14.50
N PHE A 436 12.09 10.23 -15.53
CA PHE A 436 12.84 10.71 -16.70
C PHE A 436 13.87 11.77 -16.29
N GLY A 437 13.50 12.75 -15.47
CA GLY A 437 14.44 13.72 -14.93
C GLY A 437 15.60 13.08 -14.16
N ILE A 438 15.32 12.04 -13.35
CA ILE A 438 16.35 11.27 -12.63
C ILE A 438 17.28 10.54 -13.61
N PHE A 439 16.73 9.87 -14.64
CA PHE A 439 17.52 9.20 -15.66
C PHE A 439 18.37 10.18 -16.48
N ASP A 440 17.89 11.41 -16.67
CA ASP A 440 18.56 12.44 -17.47
C ASP A 440 19.69 13.13 -16.72
N CYS A 441 19.64 13.23 -15.38
CA CYS A 441 20.61 14.07 -14.64
C CYS A 441 21.44 13.33 -13.58
N VAL A 442 21.07 12.14 -13.11
CA VAL A 442 21.82 11.48 -12.03
C VAL A 442 23.03 10.74 -12.59
N ASP A 443 24.23 11.20 -12.22
CA ASP A 443 25.49 10.60 -12.66
C ASP A 443 25.82 9.28 -11.94
N ASP A 444 25.35 9.08 -10.71
CA ASP A 444 25.47 7.79 -10.00
C ASP A 444 24.46 6.77 -10.55
N THR A 445 24.75 6.28 -11.77
CA THR A 445 23.94 5.28 -12.45
C THR A 445 23.91 3.96 -11.68
N ASN A 446 24.93 3.65 -10.87
CA ASN A 446 24.95 2.43 -10.06
C ASN A 446 23.86 2.45 -8.98
N LEU A 447 23.64 3.61 -8.34
CA LEU A 447 22.56 3.79 -7.39
C LEU A 447 21.19 3.70 -8.06
N VAL A 448 21.01 4.40 -9.19
CA VAL A 448 19.76 4.36 -9.97
C VAL A 448 19.46 2.93 -10.42
N ASN A 449 20.48 2.21 -10.90
CA ASN A 449 20.38 0.81 -11.28
C ASN A 449 19.97 -0.07 -10.09
N LYS A 450 20.60 0.12 -8.94
CA LYS A 450 20.34 -0.68 -7.73
C LYS A 450 18.92 -0.50 -7.19
N ILE A 451 18.39 0.73 -7.20
CA ILE A 451 17.14 1.07 -6.54
C ILE A 451 15.95 1.03 -7.51
N ILE A 452 16.08 1.67 -8.67
CA ILE A 452 14.97 1.86 -9.60
C ILE A 452 14.99 0.78 -10.69
N ILE A 453 16.09 0.65 -11.43
CA ILE A 453 16.12 -0.22 -12.63
C ILE A 453 16.03 -1.69 -12.26
N LYS A 454 16.67 -2.15 -11.17
CA LYS A 454 16.52 -3.54 -10.70
C LYS A 454 15.10 -3.86 -10.25
N GLU A 455 14.39 -2.92 -9.63
CA GLU A 455 12.99 -3.11 -9.27
C GLU A 455 12.11 -3.23 -10.52
N ILE A 456 12.34 -2.37 -11.52
CA ILE A 456 11.71 -2.43 -12.85
C ILE A 456 12.01 -3.78 -13.52
N ALA A 457 13.28 -4.18 -13.60
CA ALA A 457 13.72 -5.42 -14.24
C ALA A 457 13.06 -6.67 -13.65
N ASN A 458 12.92 -6.72 -12.32
CA ASN A 458 12.27 -7.82 -11.62
C ASN A 458 10.74 -7.88 -11.85
N ASN A 459 10.11 -6.79 -12.27
CA ASN A 459 8.65 -6.69 -12.46
C ASN A 459 8.28 -6.23 -13.88
N ILE A 460 9.09 -6.58 -14.89
CA ILE A 460 8.88 -6.17 -16.28
C ILE A 460 7.49 -6.56 -16.81
N ALA A 461 7.00 -7.75 -16.44
CA ALA A 461 5.68 -8.25 -16.87
C ALA A 461 4.52 -7.31 -16.49
N ASP A 462 4.63 -6.64 -15.34
CA ASP A 462 3.62 -5.72 -14.82
C ASP A 462 3.63 -4.36 -15.53
N LEU A 463 4.70 -4.04 -16.26
CA LEU A 463 4.95 -2.74 -16.88
C LEU A 463 4.77 -2.76 -18.41
N ILE A 464 5.19 -3.82 -19.09
CA ILE A 464 5.14 -3.93 -20.56
C ILE A 464 3.72 -3.75 -21.11
N TYR A 465 2.72 -4.27 -20.39
CA TYR A 465 1.32 -4.19 -20.80
C TYR A 465 0.55 -3.02 -20.17
N ASP A 466 1.23 -2.19 -19.37
CA ASP A 466 0.64 -0.98 -18.80
C ASP A 466 0.89 0.23 -19.71
N LYS A 467 -0.14 1.06 -19.90
CA LYS A 467 -0.10 2.24 -20.78
C LYS A 467 1.03 3.22 -20.42
N HIS A 468 1.31 3.39 -19.13
CA HIS A 468 2.35 4.31 -18.64
C HIS A 468 3.65 3.56 -18.36
N GLY A 469 3.56 2.34 -17.82
CA GLY A 469 4.72 1.49 -17.54
C GLY A 469 5.60 1.24 -18.78
N VAL A 470 4.99 0.97 -19.94
CA VAL A 470 5.75 0.73 -21.19
C VAL A 470 6.52 1.97 -21.64
N ILE A 471 6.01 3.18 -21.37
CA ILE A 471 6.67 4.45 -21.75
C ILE A 471 8.00 4.59 -21.00
N VAL A 472 8.06 4.15 -19.74
CA VAL A 472 9.31 4.15 -18.97
C VAL A 472 10.32 3.17 -19.55
N LEU A 473 9.88 1.98 -19.98
CA LEU A 473 10.75 1.03 -20.66
C LEU A 473 11.25 1.58 -22.00
N HIS A 474 10.37 2.21 -22.78
CA HIS A 474 10.76 2.93 -23.99
C HIS A 474 11.79 4.01 -23.68
N TYR A 475 11.63 4.76 -22.59
CA TYR A 475 12.60 5.80 -22.22
C TYR A 475 13.98 5.23 -21.87
N LEU A 476 14.04 4.03 -21.26
CA LEU A 476 15.31 3.36 -20.97
C LEU A 476 15.99 2.77 -22.22
N VAL A 477 15.20 2.40 -23.23
CA VAL A 477 15.69 1.82 -24.49
C VAL A 477 16.02 2.89 -25.54
N HIS A 478 15.18 3.89 -25.65
CA HIS A 478 15.25 5.00 -26.61
C HIS A 478 14.78 6.30 -25.91
N PRO A 479 15.66 6.93 -25.12
CA PRO A 479 15.31 8.13 -24.37
C PRO A 479 14.89 9.25 -25.32
N ARG A 480 13.79 9.92 -24.97
CA ARG A 480 13.22 11.07 -25.70
C ARG A 480 12.84 10.81 -27.17
N ASP A 481 12.50 9.58 -27.53
CA ASP A 481 11.95 9.28 -28.86
C ASP A 481 10.66 10.08 -29.16
N PRO A 482 10.59 10.86 -30.25
CA PRO A 482 9.38 11.62 -30.62
C PRO A 482 8.16 10.78 -30.96
N HIS A 483 8.31 9.47 -31.25
CA HIS A 483 7.15 8.61 -31.52
C HIS A 483 6.43 8.20 -30.24
N VAL A 484 7.14 8.11 -29.11
CA VAL A 484 6.59 7.71 -27.81
C VAL A 484 6.39 8.91 -26.88
N ILE A 485 7.37 9.81 -26.83
CA ILE A 485 7.37 10.97 -25.93
C ILE A 485 6.91 12.22 -26.69
N ALA A 486 5.76 12.76 -26.30
CA ALA A 486 5.21 13.98 -26.90
C ALA A 486 6.18 15.17 -26.81
N LYS A 487 6.22 15.99 -27.87
CA LYS A 487 7.11 17.18 -27.97
C LYS A 487 6.98 18.14 -26.79
N SER A 488 5.78 18.30 -26.23
CA SER A 488 5.56 19.12 -25.04
C SER A 488 6.34 18.62 -23.82
N LEU A 489 6.39 17.31 -23.60
CA LEU A 489 7.17 16.71 -22.52
C LEU A 489 8.67 16.78 -22.80
N GLN A 490 9.09 16.64 -24.06
CA GLN A 490 10.50 16.82 -24.43
C GLN A 490 10.99 18.24 -24.13
N ASN A 491 10.21 19.27 -24.48
CA ASN A 491 10.55 20.66 -24.18
C ASN A 491 10.68 20.91 -22.68
N ILE A 492 9.92 20.21 -21.85
CA ILE A 492 10.03 20.27 -20.40
C ILE A 492 11.34 19.63 -19.95
N LEU A 493 11.62 18.40 -20.38
CA LEU A 493 12.83 17.67 -19.99
C LEU A 493 14.12 18.39 -20.44
N GLN A 494 14.09 19.04 -21.60
CA GLN A 494 15.22 19.83 -22.12
C GLN A 494 15.64 20.98 -21.20
N GLN A 495 14.73 21.53 -20.38
CA GLN A 495 15.08 22.58 -19.40
C GLN A 495 16.11 22.10 -18.37
N GLY A 496 16.17 20.79 -18.12
CA GLY A 496 17.12 20.18 -17.19
C GLY A 496 18.49 19.85 -17.79
N ASP A 497 18.69 19.96 -19.10
CA ASP A 497 19.89 19.43 -19.78
C ASP A 497 21.17 20.17 -19.42
N SER A 498 21.08 21.47 -19.12
CA SER A 498 22.22 22.34 -18.85
C SER A 498 22.44 22.59 -17.36
N ASN A 499 22.03 21.66 -16.50
CA ASN A 499 22.20 21.83 -15.06
C ASN A 499 23.69 21.69 -14.63
N PRO A 500 24.13 22.44 -13.59
CA PRO A 500 25.55 22.57 -13.26
C PRO A 500 26.18 21.32 -12.63
N HIS A 501 25.38 20.40 -12.11
CA HIS A 501 25.87 19.25 -11.34
C HIS A 501 25.99 17.96 -12.14
N THR A 502 25.44 17.92 -13.36
CA THR A 502 25.49 16.76 -14.24
C THR A 502 26.75 16.83 -15.09
N LYS A 503 27.70 15.92 -14.84
CA LYS A 503 29.02 15.91 -15.50
C LYS A 503 29.19 14.74 -16.46
N LEU A 504 28.48 13.62 -16.23
CA LEU A 504 28.56 12.46 -17.12
C LEU A 504 27.93 12.79 -18.48
N ASP A 505 28.52 12.29 -19.56
CA ASP A 505 27.93 12.41 -20.89
C ASP A 505 26.56 11.72 -20.97
N LYS A 506 25.63 12.29 -21.76
CA LYS A 506 24.27 11.76 -21.91
C LYS A 506 24.29 10.33 -22.43
N SER A 507 25.12 10.05 -23.44
CA SER A 507 25.22 8.74 -24.10
C SER A 507 25.69 7.67 -23.13
N SER A 508 26.75 7.96 -22.37
CA SER A 508 27.31 7.06 -21.36
C SER A 508 26.32 6.78 -20.21
N ARG A 509 25.58 7.80 -19.77
CA ARG A 509 24.56 7.64 -18.72
C ARG A 509 23.46 6.68 -19.16
N TYR A 510 22.85 6.92 -20.32
CA TYR A 510 21.76 6.07 -20.81
C TYR A 510 22.24 4.64 -21.13
N LEU A 511 23.45 4.49 -21.67
CA LEU A 511 24.03 3.17 -21.91
C LEU A 511 24.11 2.36 -20.60
N ASN A 512 24.60 2.95 -19.52
CA ASN A 512 24.68 2.29 -18.21
C ASN A 512 23.31 1.89 -17.63
N LEU A 513 22.27 2.67 -17.90
CA LEU A 513 20.89 2.36 -17.47
C LEU A 513 20.31 1.24 -18.33
N PHE A 514 20.51 1.30 -19.65
CA PHE A 514 20.08 0.29 -20.61
C PHE A 514 20.70 -1.08 -20.31
N GLU A 515 22.01 -1.13 -20.07
CA GLU A 515 22.74 -2.37 -19.74
C GLU A 515 22.17 -3.08 -18.50
N CYS A 516 21.60 -2.34 -17.55
CA CYS A 516 20.99 -2.93 -16.36
C CYS A 516 19.60 -3.55 -16.64
N VAL A 517 18.80 -2.98 -17.54
CA VAL A 517 17.45 -3.49 -17.87
C VAL A 517 17.47 -4.52 -19.00
N LYS A 518 18.44 -4.42 -19.91
CA LYS A 518 18.59 -5.21 -21.13
C LYS A 518 18.44 -6.73 -20.89
N PRO A 519 19.12 -7.37 -19.92
CA PRO A 519 19.03 -8.83 -19.77
C PRO A 519 17.61 -9.30 -19.41
N ALA A 520 16.93 -8.57 -18.54
CA ALA A 520 15.57 -8.89 -18.13
C ALA A 520 14.57 -8.66 -19.27
N LEU A 521 14.74 -7.56 -20.02
CA LEU A 521 13.90 -7.23 -21.17
C LEU A 521 14.03 -8.29 -22.28
N LEU A 522 15.26 -8.64 -22.66
CA LEU A 522 15.52 -9.67 -23.69
C LEU A 522 15.01 -11.05 -23.25
N THR A 523 15.22 -11.42 -21.98
CA THR A 523 14.69 -12.69 -21.44
C THR A 523 13.17 -12.74 -21.53
N PHE A 524 12.49 -11.64 -21.16
CA PHE A 524 11.04 -11.55 -21.24
C PHE A 524 10.54 -11.58 -22.69
N MET A 525 11.22 -10.87 -23.59
CA MET A 525 10.89 -10.84 -25.03
C MET A 525 10.99 -12.23 -25.66
N LYS A 526 12.07 -12.98 -25.41
CA LYS A 526 12.21 -14.35 -25.91
C LYS A 526 11.06 -15.25 -25.45
N ALA A 527 10.66 -15.15 -24.19
CA ALA A 527 9.59 -16.00 -23.64
C ALA A 527 8.18 -15.58 -24.09
N ASN A 528 7.94 -14.30 -24.41
CA ASN A 528 6.59 -13.76 -24.64
C ASN A 528 6.44 -13.03 -26.00
N MET A 529 7.33 -13.31 -26.96
CA MET A 529 7.40 -12.58 -28.25
C MET A 529 6.04 -12.51 -28.97
N ARG A 530 5.30 -13.63 -28.97
CA ARG A 530 4.00 -13.76 -29.65
C ARG A 530 2.93 -12.83 -29.07
N GLU A 531 2.84 -12.73 -27.75
CA GLU A 531 1.91 -11.81 -27.09
C GLU A 531 2.35 -10.36 -27.27
N MET A 532 3.66 -10.10 -27.17
CA MET A 532 4.18 -8.73 -27.26
C MET A 532 4.02 -8.12 -28.65
N ILE A 533 4.27 -8.86 -29.73
CA ILE A 533 4.22 -8.36 -31.11
C ILE A 533 2.79 -8.11 -31.61
N THR A 534 1.83 -8.84 -31.06
CA THR A 534 0.40 -8.71 -31.41
C THR A 534 -0.31 -7.62 -30.58
N ASN A 535 0.28 -7.22 -29.46
CA ASN A 535 -0.27 -6.18 -28.60
C ASN A 535 0.19 -4.78 -29.02
N LYS A 536 -0.77 -3.89 -29.29
CA LYS A 536 -0.53 -2.50 -29.74
C LYS A 536 0.33 -1.67 -28.78
N ILE A 537 0.33 -1.98 -27.49
CA ILE A 537 1.04 -1.23 -26.45
C ILE A 537 2.52 -1.62 -26.44
N SER A 538 2.83 -2.92 -26.50
CA SER A 538 4.19 -3.46 -26.34
C SER A 538 4.95 -3.67 -27.65
N ALA A 539 4.26 -3.77 -28.79
CA ALA A 539 4.89 -4.16 -30.05
C ALA A 539 5.99 -3.17 -30.49
N VAL A 540 5.77 -1.86 -30.28
CA VAL A 540 6.77 -0.83 -30.63
C VAL A 540 8.03 -0.97 -29.77
N LEU A 541 7.92 -1.46 -28.53
CA LEU A 541 9.08 -1.68 -27.66
C LEU A 541 10.01 -2.76 -28.22
N ILE A 542 9.48 -3.78 -28.89
CA ILE A 542 10.30 -4.80 -29.59
C ILE A 542 11.15 -4.11 -30.65
N LEU A 543 10.52 -3.25 -31.46
CA LEU A 543 11.21 -2.50 -32.51
C LEU A 543 12.32 -1.65 -31.91
N ASP A 544 12.02 -0.83 -30.90
CA ASP A 544 13.02 0.03 -30.27
C ASP A 544 14.14 -0.77 -29.61
N THR A 545 13.83 -1.93 -29.01
CA THR A 545 14.85 -2.74 -28.34
C THR A 545 15.81 -3.36 -29.34
N LEU A 546 15.29 -3.98 -30.41
CA LEU A 546 16.11 -4.72 -31.38
C LEU A 546 16.74 -3.84 -32.47
N ASP A 547 16.34 -2.58 -32.59
CA ASP A 547 16.86 -1.67 -33.61
C ASP A 547 18.30 -1.21 -33.33
N VAL A 548 19.17 -1.29 -34.34
CA VAL A 548 20.62 -1.11 -34.17
C VAL A 548 21.04 0.34 -34.12
N ASN A 549 20.37 1.24 -34.86
CA ASN A 549 20.81 2.63 -34.99
C ASN A 549 19.68 3.54 -35.49
N SER A 550 18.83 4.01 -34.57
CA SER A 550 18.01 5.20 -34.89
C SER A 550 18.92 6.43 -34.81
N PRO A 551 18.98 7.30 -35.85
CA PRO A 551 19.76 8.54 -35.80
C PRO A 551 19.32 9.48 -34.67
N SER A 552 18.12 9.27 -34.11
CA SER A 552 17.60 9.99 -32.95
C SER A 552 18.05 9.44 -31.59
N SER A 553 18.64 8.23 -31.54
CA SER A 553 19.07 7.62 -30.28
C SER A 553 20.39 8.24 -29.82
N PRO A 554 20.52 8.64 -28.54
CA PRO A 554 21.76 9.24 -28.04
C PRO A 554 22.89 8.22 -27.81
N PHE A 555 22.62 6.91 -27.88
CA PHE A 555 23.65 5.88 -27.75
C PHE A 555 23.38 4.69 -28.68
N LYS A 556 24.44 3.96 -29.02
CA LYS A 556 24.36 2.71 -29.78
C LYS A 556 23.95 1.58 -28.84
N ARG A 557 22.87 0.88 -29.17
CA ARG A 557 22.40 -0.30 -28.42
C ARG A 557 23.23 -1.50 -28.81
N ASN A 558 23.98 -2.06 -27.87
CA ASN A 558 24.77 -3.27 -28.11
C ASN A 558 24.02 -4.50 -27.57
N ILE A 559 23.50 -5.33 -28.47
CA ILE A 559 22.84 -6.60 -28.14
C ILE A 559 23.75 -7.71 -28.62
N ASP A 560 23.98 -8.69 -27.75
CA ASP A 560 24.76 -9.88 -28.11
C ASP A 560 24.10 -10.66 -29.24
N ILE A 561 24.89 -11.20 -30.17
CA ILE A 561 24.40 -11.90 -31.34
C ILE A 561 23.55 -13.12 -30.93
N ASN A 562 23.88 -13.80 -29.83
CA ASN A 562 23.09 -14.94 -29.35
C ASN A 562 21.71 -14.50 -28.84
N ASP A 563 21.62 -13.34 -28.19
CA ASP A 563 20.35 -12.81 -27.71
C ASP A 563 19.49 -12.30 -28.86
N LEU A 564 20.11 -11.61 -29.81
CA LEU A 564 19.46 -11.11 -31.02
C LEU A 564 18.91 -12.26 -31.87
N SER A 565 19.74 -13.26 -32.16
CA SER A 565 19.37 -14.44 -32.94
C SER A 565 18.23 -15.21 -32.29
N ALA A 566 18.24 -15.38 -30.97
CA ALA A 566 17.13 -16.00 -30.26
C ALA A 566 15.81 -15.22 -30.44
N CYS A 567 15.83 -13.90 -30.30
CA CYS A 567 14.64 -13.07 -30.55
C CYS A 567 14.14 -13.17 -31.99
N PHE A 568 15.05 -13.18 -32.98
CA PHE A 568 14.68 -13.31 -34.39
C PHE A 568 14.17 -14.70 -34.76
N LYS A 569 14.73 -15.76 -34.17
CA LYS A 569 14.20 -17.13 -34.31
C LYS A 569 12.77 -17.23 -33.80
N GLU A 570 12.45 -16.62 -32.65
CA GLU A 570 11.07 -16.58 -32.14
C GLU A 570 10.12 -15.81 -33.07
N ILE A 571 10.55 -14.66 -33.62
CA ILE A 571 9.76 -13.91 -34.60
C ILE A 571 9.54 -14.73 -35.88
N ALA A 572 10.58 -15.41 -36.37
CA ALA A 572 10.49 -16.29 -37.53
C ALA A 572 9.58 -17.49 -37.27
N GLN A 573 9.63 -18.07 -36.07
CA GLN A 573 8.73 -19.14 -35.65
C GLN A 573 7.26 -18.69 -35.67
N ILE A 574 6.95 -17.45 -35.23
CA ILE A 574 5.60 -16.88 -35.32
C ILE A 574 5.16 -16.73 -36.78
N ALA A 575 6.09 -16.43 -37.70
CA ALA A 575 5.81 -16.32 -39.12
C ALA A 575 5.53 -17.68 -39.81
N THR A 576 5.78 -18.82 -39.14
CA THR A 576 5.42 -20.16 -39.66
C THR A 576 3.94 -20.48 -39.49
N ASP A 577 3.21 -19.73 -38.66
CA ASP A 577 1.79 -19.93 -38.43
C ASP A 577 1.02 -19.98 -39.75
N GLU A 578 -0.02 -20.81 -39.81
CA GLU A 578 -0.84 -20.93 -41.01
C GLU A 578 -1.44 -19.58 -41.41
N PHE A 579 -1.09 -19.13 -42.62
CA PHE A 579 -1.60 -17.89 -43.19
C PHE A 579 -2.96 -18.13 -43.84
N ILE A 580 -4.00 -17.58 -43.24
CA ILE A 580 -5.36 -17.60 -43.79
C ILE A 580 -5.72 -16.19 -44.30
N PRO A 581 -5.78 -15.98 -45.63
CA PRO A 581 -6.28 -14.75 -46.21
C PRO A 581 -7.72 -14.48 -45.75
N HIS A 582 -8.03 -13.22 -45.38
CA HIS A 582 -9.39 -12.80 -45.00
C HIS A 582 -10.04 -13.62 -43.88
N CYS A 583 -9.28 -13.96 -42.83
CA CYS A 583 -9.82 -14.63 -41.64
C CYS A 583 -11.11 -13.91 -41.13
N VAL A 584 -12.25 -14.60 -41.23
CA VAL A 584 -13.58 -14.09 -40.84
C VAL A 584 -13.78 -14.18 -39.33
N ASP A 585 -13.03 -15.08 -38.69
CA ASP A 585 -13.07 -15.30 -37.26
C ASP A 585 -12.37 -14.16 -36.52
N LYS A 586 -13.16 -13.40 -35.74
CA LYS A 586 -12.65 -12.28 -34.95
C LYS A 586 -11.83 -12.72 -33.74
N GLU A 587 -11.92 -13.99 -33.34
CA GLU A 587 -11.23 -14.53 -32.17
C GLU A 587 -9.83 -15.07 -32.49
N ARG A 588 -9.55 -15.41 -33.75
CA ARG A 588 -8.20 -15.84 -34.17
C ARG A 588 -7.29 -14.62 -34.35
N PRO A 589 -6.09 -14.59 -33.73
CA PRO A 589 -5.13 -13.52 -33.97
C PRO A 589 -4.69 -13.52 -35.44
N LEU A 590 -4.69 -12.34 -36.05
CA LEU A 590 -4.22 -12.18 -37.42
C LEU A 590 -2.74 -12.57 -37.53
N HIS A 591 -2.39 -13.26 -38.63
CA HIS A 591 -1.02 -13.61 -38.96
C HIS A 591 -0.10 -12.38 -38.95
N ILE A 592 1.19 -12.56 -38.63
CA ILE A 592 2.17 -11.47 -38.45
C ILE A 592 2.26 -10.51 -39.65
N ILE A 593 2.10 -11.02 -40.88
CA ILE A 593 2.12 -10.21 -42.12
C ILE A 593 0.81 -9.48 -42.42
N ALA A 594 -0.28 -9.78 -41.70
CA ALA A 594 -1.61 -9.23 -41.92
C ALA A 594 -2.07 -8.32 -40.77
N GLY A 595 -1.73 -8.66 -39.52
CA GLY A 595 -2.11 -7.90 -38.34
C GLY A 595 -1.50 -6.49 -38.32
N GLY A 596 -2.31 -5.44 -38.15
CA GLY A 596 -1.85 -4.06 -38.34
C GLY A 596 -0.60 -3.64 -37.55
N CYS A 597 -0.54 -3.96 -36.26
CA CYS A 597 0.61 -3.62 -35.40
C CYS A 597 1.79 -4.59 -35.60
N ALA A 598 1.52 -5.90 -35.58
CA ALA A 598 2.52 -6.93 -35.80
C ALA A 598 3.23 -6.76 -37.15
N ARG A 599 2.48 -6.50 -38.22
CA ARG A 599 3.00 -6.22 -39.56
C ARG A 599 3.87 -4.97 -39.59
N PHE A 600 3.46 -3.91 -38.90
CA PHE A 600 4.24 -2.67 -38.85
C PHE A 600 5.62 -2.93 -38.22
N VAL A 601 5.65 -3.58 -37.05
CA VAL A 601 6.91 -3.92 -36.36
C VAL A 601 7.75 -4.87 -37.19
N PHE A 602 7.14 -5.95 -37.69
CA PHE A 602 7.81 -6.96 -38.49
C PHE A 602 8.48 -6.38 -39.74
N ARG A 603 7.73 -5.58 -40.52
CA ARG A 603 8.28 -4.92 -41.71
C ARG A 603 9.35 -3.89 -41.37
N LYS A 604 9.20 -3.16 -40.28
CA LYS A 604 10.19 -2.17 -39.87
C LYS A 604 11.49 -2.84 -39.42
N LEU A 605 11.42 -3.99 -38.74
CA LEU A 605 12.58 -4.81 -38.42
C LEU A 605 13.28 -5.31 -39.69
N LEU A 606 12.53 -5.84 -40.66
CA LEU A 606 13.08 -6.25 -41.96
C LEU A 606 13.77 -5.09 -42.69
N LYS A 607 13.16 -3.90 -42.68
CA LYS A 607 13.75 -2.69 -43.25
C LYS A 607 15.05 -2.28 -42.57
N ASN A 608 15.19 -2.60 -41.28
CA ASN A 608 16.39 -2.30 -40.51
C ASN A 608 17.53 -3.31 -40.78
N ASP A 609 17.29 -4.44 -41.47
CA ASP A 609 18.35 -5.37 -41.89
C ASP A 609 19.41 -4.70 -42.78
N ARG A 610 19.02 -3.68 -43.56
CA ARG A 610 19.96 -2.88 -44.37
C ARG A 610 20.99 -2.09 -43.55
N LEU A 611 20.72 -1.88 -42.26
CA LEU A 611 21.61 -1.17 -41.33
C LEU A 611 22.59 -2.12 -40.65
N ARG A 612 22.51 -3.42 -40.94
CA ARG A 612 23.32 -4.47 -40.35
C ARG A 612 24.32 -4.98 -41.38
N GLU A 613 25.57 -5.13 -40.97
CA GLU A 613 26.66 -5.54 -41.85
C GLU A 613 26.66 -7.07 -42.00
N GLU A 614 26.64 -7.79 -40.88
CA GLU A 614 26.70 -9.25 -40.85
C GLU A 614 25.36 -9.92 -41.19
N GLU A 615 25.41 -11.04 -41.93
CA GLU A 615 24.22 -11.80 -42.33
C GLU A 615 23.49 -12.40 -41.11
N GLU A 616 24.23 -12.89 -40.11
CA GLU A 616 23.69 -13.48 -38.88
C GLU A 616 22.99 -12.46 -37.97
N GLU A 617 23.17 -11.17 -38.22
CA GLU A 617 22.44 -10.12 -37.51
C GLU A 617 21.11 -9.79 -38.19
N LYS A 618 20.84 -10.24 -39.41
CA LYS A 618 19.65 -9.89 -40.18
C LYS A 618 18.46 -10.81 -39.86
N LEU A 619 17.27 -10.24 -39.66
CA LEU A 619 16.05 -11.02 -39.43
C LEU A 619 15.69 -11.90 -40.64
N SER A 620 15.92 -11.39 -41.84
CA SER A 620 15.69 -12.09 -43.11
C SER A 620 16.44 -13.42 -43.21
N PHE A 621 17.65 -13.53 -42.65
CA PHE A 621 18.42 -14.78 -42.60
C PHE A 621 17.68 -15.87 -41.81
N TYR A 622 17.20 -15.55 -40.60
CA TYR A 622 16.46 -16.49 -39.75
C TYR A 622 15.08 -16.85 -40.32
N LEU A 623 14.43 -15.91 -41.01
CA LEU A 623 13.16 -16.19 -41.68
C LEU A 623 13.34 -17.26 -42.77
N MET A 624 14.36 -17.15 -43.60
CA MET A 624 14.56 -18.09 -44.70
C MET A 624 15.13 -19.44 -44.25
N SER A 625 15.79 -19.52 -43.09
CA SER A 625 16.22 -20.81 -42.54
C SER A 625 15.10 -21.62 -41.86
N ILE A 626 13.98 -20.97 -41.49
CA ILE A 626 12.87 -21.62 -40.78
C ILE A 626 11.63 -21.78 -41.67
N LEU A 627 11.31 -20.80 -42.52
CA LEU A 627 10.10 -20.84 -43.35
C LEU A 627 10.24 -21.86 -44.48
N LYS A 628 9.20 -22.68 -44.67
CA LYS A 628 9.13 -23.62 -45.80
C LYS A 628 8.62 -22.92 -47.06
N ARG A 629 8.90 -23.53 -48.22
CA ARG A 629 8.42 -23.07 -49.53
C ARG A 629 6.89 -22.81 -49.53
N GLU A 630 6.12 -23.69 -48.91
CA GLU A 630 4.66 -23.56 -48.79
C GLU A 630 4.22 -22.29 -48.07
N ASN A 631 4.90 -21.93 -46.97
CA ASN A 631 4.61 -20.70 -46.23
C ASN A 631 4.83 -19.47 -47.12
N LEU A 632 5.98 -19.40 -47.81
CA LEU A 632 6.33 -18.27 -48.68
C LEU A 632 5.37 -18.13 -49.86
N GLN A 633 4.97 -19.24 -50.46
CA GLN A 633 3.97 -19.25 -51.53
C GLN A 633 2.60 -18.78 -51.04
N SER A 634 2.18 -19.19 -49.84
CA SER A 634 0.89 -18.75 -49.26
C SER A 634 0.81 -17.22 -49.08
N TRP A 635 1.92 -16.57 -48.74
CA TRP A 635 1.97 -15.12 -48.53
C TRP A 635 1.70 -14.32 -49.81
N THR A 636 1.91 -14.92 -50.99
CA THR A 636 1.61 -14.28 -52.28
C THR A 636 0.11 -14.08 -52.53
N GLY A 637 -0.76 -14.72 -51.73
CA GLY A 637 -2.21 -14.58 -51.82
C GLY A 637 -2.78 -13.22 -51.38
N MET A 638 -1.97 -12.33 -50.78
CA MET A 638 -2.39 -10.98 -50.40
C MET A 638 -1.29 -9.95 -50.69
N ASP A 639 -1.70 -8.73 -51.08
CA ASP A 639 -0.77 -7.61 -51.31
C ASP A 639 0.16 -7.36 -50.11
N CYS A 640 -0.34 -7.48 -48.88
CA CYS A 640 0.48 -7.27 -47.69
C CYS A 640 1.61 -8.29 -47.53
N GLY A 641 1.39 -9.54 -47.92
CA GLY A 641 2.42 -10.57 -47.97
C GLY A 641 3.42 -10.29 -49.09
N CYS A 642 2.93 -9.98 -50.30
CA CYS A 642 3.80 -9.61 -51.42
C CYS A 642 4.74 -8.44 -51.09
N TYR A 643 4.23 -7.35 -50.50
CA TYR A 643 5.07 -6.22 -50.11
C TYR A 643 6.05 -6.54 -48.96
N THR A 644 5.74 -7.54 -48.13
CA THR A 644 6.68 -8.00 -47.09
C THR A 644 7.82 -8.78 -47.72
N LEU A 645 7.53 -9.62 -48.72
CA LEU A 645 8.53 -10.33 -49.51
C LEU A 645 9.42 -9.38 -50.33
N ILE A 646 8.84 -8.32 -50.91
CA ILE A 646 9.61 -7.27 -51.58
C ILE A 646 10.59 -6.60 -50.61
N GLU A 647 10.16 -6.29 -49.38
CA GLU A 647 11.06 -5.72 -48.37
C GLU A 647 12.25 -6.65 -48.07
N ILE A 648 12.01 -7.97 -47.99
CA ILE A 648 13.09 -8.96 -47.82
C ILE A 648 14.07 -8.93 -49.00
N ILE A 649 13.59 -8.76 -50.23
CA ILE A 649 14.46 -8.64 -51.41
C ILE A 649 15.32 -7.37 -51.33
N GLU A 650 14.68 -6.23 -51.01
CA GLU A 650 15.32 -4.92 -51.00
C GLU A 650 16.33 -4.72 -49.85
N SER A 651 16.00 -5.14 -48.63
CA SER A 651 16.80 -4.86 -47.43
C SER A 651 17.41 -6.09 -46.76
N GLY A 652 17.02 -7.29 -47.19
CA GLY A 652 17.42 -8.52 -46.53
C GLY A 652 18.84 -9.00 -46.87
N SER A 653 19.12 -10.18 -46.32
CA SER A 653 20.35 -10.95 -46.46
C SER A 653 20.52 -11.51 -47.88
N ASP A 654 21.76 -11.74 -48.32
CA ASP A 654 22.04 -12.36 -49.64
C ASP A 654 21.53 -13.80 -49.69
N TYR A 655 21.70 -14.54 -48.59
CA TYR A 655 21.09 -15.86 -48.42
C TYR A 655 19.55 -15.77 -48.58
N ALA A 656 18.94 -14.75 -47.98
CA ALA A 656 17.50 -14.59 -48.03
C ALA A 656 16.98 -14.30 -49.45
N ARG A 657 17.68 -13.45 -50.22
CA ARG A 657 17.37 -13.17 -51.63
C ARG A 657 17.41 -14.43 -52.49
N LYS A 658 18.46 -15.24 -52.36
CA LYS A 658 18.65 -16.48 -53.13
C LYS A 658 17.57 -17.52 -52.81
N THR A 659 17.35 -17.78 -51.52
CA THR A 659 16.33 -18.76 -51.06
C THR A 659 14.93 -18.34 -51.49
N LEU A 660 14.60 -17.05 -51.43
CA LEU A 660 13.30 -16.55 -51.85
C LEU A 660 13.08 -16.69 -53.37
N LYS A 661 14.12 -16.44 -54.19
CA LYS A 661 14.07 -16.69 -55.64
C LYS A 661 13.76 -18.16 -55.92
N LEU A 662 14.52 -19.09 -55.33
CA LEU A 662 14.31 -20.54 -55.49
C LEU A 662 12.94 -21.04 -54.98
N ALA A 663 12.37 -20.40 -53.96
CA ALA A 663 11.09 -20.79 -53.39
C ALA A 663 9.89 -20.35 -54.26
N LEU A 664 10.00 -19.20 -54.92
CA LEU A 664 8.92 -18.58 -55.70
C LEU A 664 9.07 -18.76 -57.22
N ASP A 665 10.24 -19.20 -57.68
CA ASP A 665 10.44 -19.50 -59.10
C ASP A 665 9.51 -20.64 -59.55
N GLY A 666 8.91 -20.48 -60.73
CA GLY A 666 7.90 -21.40 -61.25
C GLY A 666 6.51 -21.35 -60.57
N ASN A 667 6.24 -20.43 -59.63
CA ASN A 667 4.91 -20.34 -58.99
C ASN A 667 3.84 -19.76 -59.96
N ASN A 668 3.01 -20.65 -60.52
CA ASN A 668 1.93 -20.29 -61.45
C ASN A 668 0.89 -19.34 -60.85
N ASN A 669 0.63 -19.43 -59.55
CA ASN A 669 -0.32 -18.55 -58.86
C ASN A 669 0.19 -17.10 -58.80
N LEU A 670 1.51 -16.91 -58.71
CA LEU A 670 2.12 -15.58 -58.69
C LEU A 670 2.10 -14.94 -60.09
N LYS A 671 2.41 -15.71 -61.14
CA LYS A 671 2.41 -15.25 -62.55
C LYS A 671 1.02 -14.84 -63.03
N ASN A 672 -0.02 -15.53 -62.57
CA ASN A 672 -1.41 -15.31 -62.98
C ASN A 672 -2.20 -14.38 -62.05
N SER A 673 -1.59 -13.82 -61.00
CA SER A 673 -2.29 -13.02 -60.00
C SER A 673 -2.68 -11.62 -60.50
N SER A 674 -3.89 -11.17 -60.15
CA SER A 674 -4.37 -9.81 -60.43
C SER A 674 -3.90 -8.77 -59.41
N LEU A 675 -3.26 -9.19 -58.31
CA LEU A 675 -2.81 -8.34 -57.21
C LEU A 675 -1.67 -7.41 -57.63
N GLN A 676 -1.71 -6.14 -57.19
CA GLN A 676 -0.68 -5.16 -57.54
C GLN A 676 0.68 -5.49 -56.91
N GLY A 677 0.68 -5.98 -55.67
CA GLY A 677 1.87 -6.42 -54.96
C GLY A 677 2.51 -7.64 -55.63
N ALA A 678 1.72 -8.58 -56.13
CA ALA A 678 2.21 -9.76 -56.85
C ALA A 678 2.96 -9.38 -58.14
N LYS A 679 2.39 -8.44 -58.92
CA LYS A 679 3.04 -7.91 -60.13
C LYS A 679 4.37 -7.23 -59.82
N LYS A 680 4.43 -6.40 -58.78
CA LYS A 680 5.68 -5.76 -58.34
C LYS A 680 6.71 -6.77 -57.83
N LEU A 681 6.27 -7.77 -57.07
CA LEU A 681 7.15 -8.83 -56.55
C LEU A 681 7.80 -9.60 -57.70
N LEU A 682 7.06 -9.90 -58.77
CA LEU A 682 7.60 -10.58 -59.94
C LEU A 682 8.67 -9.75 -60.67
N VAL A 683 8.48 -8.42 -60.74
CA VAL A 683 9.48 -7.50 -61.28
C VAL A 683 10.76 -7.51 -60.43
N GLU A 684 10.66 -7.43 -59.10
CA GLU A 684 11.83 -7.43 -58.23
C GLU A 684 12.55 -8.79 -58.21
N LEU A 685 11.81 -9.92 -58.28
CA LEU A 685 12.41 -11.26 -58.36
C LEU A 685 13.26 -11.44 -59.63
N ASN A 686 12.82 -10.89 -60.77
CA ASN A 686 13.54 -10.97 -62.03
C ASN A 686 14.82 -10.13 -62.06
N LYS A 687 14.99 -9.16 -61.15
CA LYS A 687 16.22 -8.35 -61.03
C LYS A 687 17.34 -9.06 -60.28
N ILE A 688 17.06 -10.16 -59.59
CA ILE A 688 18.08 -10.91 -58.85
C ILE A 688 18.91 -11.70 -59.87
N GLU A 689 20.12 -11.23 -60.17
CA GLU A 689 21.03 -11.83 -61.15
C GLU A 689 21.44 -13.27 -60.75
N GLU A 690 21.50 -14.17 -61.74
CA GLU A 690 21.97 -15.55 -61.59
C GLU A 690 23.50 -15.58 -61.48
N SER A 691 24.04 -15.25 -60.32
CA SER A 691 25.46 -15.48 -60.02
C SER A 691 25.62 -16.75 -59.17
N ASN A 692 26.12 -17.80 -59.83
CA ASN A 692 26.50 -19.12 -59.31
C ASN A 692 25.61 -19.67 -58.18
N CYS A 693 24.50 -20.30 -58.59
CA CYS A 693 23.78 -21.28 -57.79
C CYS A 693 24.59 -22.58 -57.71
N ASP A 694 25.61 -22.61 -56.87
CA ASP A 694 26.18 -23.86 -56.37
C ASP A 694 26.05 -23.90 -54.85
N ILE A 695 25.69 -25.09 -54.36
CA ILE A 695 25.47 -25.52 -52.97
C ILE A 695 24.05 -25.24 -52.44
N LEU A 696 23.12 -26.10 -52.85
CA LEU A 696 22.18 -26.71 -51.91
C LEU A 696 22.84 -28.01 -51.42
N PRO A 697 22.91 -28.32 -50.11
CA PRO A 697 22.87 -29.71 -49.70
C PRO A 697 21.45 -30.19 -50.05
N SER A 698 21.34 -30.89 -51.17
CA SER A 698 20.34 -31.94 -51.29
C SER A 698 20.67 -32.99 -50.23
N ASP A 699 19.61 -33.53 -49.64
CA ASP A 699 19.62 -34.61 -48.66
C ASP A 699 19.55 -34.13 -47.20
N THR A 700 18.47 -34.59 -46.60
CA THR A 700 17.97 -34.40 -45.24
C THR A 700 18.89 -34.95 -44.14
N ASP A 701 20.16 -35.20 -44.42
CA ASP A 701 20.99 -36.05 -43.56
C ASP A 701 22.15 -35.29 -42.88
N GLU A 702 22.48 -34.05 -43.27
CA GLU A 702 23.56 -33.25 -42.61
C GLU A 702 23.07 -32.31 -41.50
N ILE A 703 21.77 -32.20 -41.26
CA ILE A 703 21.21 -31.49 -40.09
C ILE A 703 21.07 -32.43 -38.87
N GLU A 704 21.22 -33.74 -39.06
CA GLU A 704 21.34 -34.68 -37.94
C GLU A 704 22.75 -34.68 -37.31
N GLU A 705 23.82 -34.41 -38.07
CA GLU A 705 25.18 -34.39 -37.49
C GLU A 705 25.48 -33.15 -36.62
N ILE A 706 24.87 -32.00 -36.90
CA ILE A 706 24.98 -30.82 -36.02
C ILE A 706 24.12 -30.98 -34.75
N ASN A 707 23.04 -31.76 -34.84
CA ASN A 707 22.18 -32.09 -33.71
C ASN A 707 22.71 -33.26 -32.86
N GLU A 708 23.44 -34.22 -33.43
CA GLU A 708 24.00 -35.37 -32.68
C GLU A 708 25.32 -35.05 -31.97
N VAL A 709 26.20 -34.20 -32.54
CA VAL A 709 27.46 -33.78 -31.89
C VAL A 709 27.21 -32.89 -30.64
N GLN A 710 26.02 -32.29 -30.53
CA GLN A 710 25.56 -31.55 -29.34
C GLN A 710 24.74 -32.40 -28.36
N VAL A 711 24.21 -33.56 -28.78
CA VAL A 711 23.41 -34.47 -27.94
C VAL A 711 24.30 -35.43 -27.12
N GLU A 712 25.46 -35.86 -27.62
CA GLU A 712 26.40 -36.64 -26.81
C GLU A 712 27.13 -35.79 -25.75
N ASN A 713 27.44 -34.52 -26.08
CA ASN A 713 28.05 -33.59 -25.12
C ASN A 713 27.08 -33.06 -24.05
N SER A 714 25.77 -33.17 -24.27
CA SER A 714 24.73 -32.78 -23.31
C SER A 714 24.29 -33.94 -22.40
N ASN A 715 24.46 -35.21 -22.81
CA ASN A 715 24.21 -36.37 -21.94
C ASN A 715 25.37 -36.66 -20.97
N GLY A 716 26.62 -36.41 -21.36
CA GLY A 716 27.78 -36.45 -20.45
C GLY A 716 27.77 -35.32 -19.41
N LYS A 717 27.26 -34.13 -19.77
CA LYS A 717 27.09 -33.01 -18.84
C LYS A 717 25.80 -33.09 -18.01
N ARG A 718 24.74 -33.79 -18.45
CA ARG A 718 23.55 -34.04 -17.62
C ARG A 718 23.82 -34.98 -16.44
N LYS A 719 24.68 -36.00 -16.56
CA LYS A 719 25.05 -36.87 -15.42
C LYS A 719 26.01 -36.21 -14.43
N ASN A 720 26.90 -35.31 -14.89
CA ASN A 720 27.79 -34.56 -13.99
C ASN A 720 27.18 -33.27 -13.42
N ASN A 721 26.25 -32.63 -14.14
CA ASN A 721 25.46 -31.52 -13.58
C ASN A 721 24.32 -32.00 -12.69
N LEU A 722 23.79 -33.23 -12.79
CA LEU A 722 22.88 -33.77 -11.77
C LEU A 722 23.55 -34.02 -10.40
N LYS A 723 24.88 -34.14 -10.34
CA LYS A 723 25.64 -34.20 -9.08
C LYS A 723 26.10 -32.84 -8.57
N ARG A 724 26.24 -31.80 -9.43
CA ARG A 724 26.58 -30.42 -9.01
C ARG A 724 25.38 -29.48 -8.84
N MET A 725 24.23 -29.73 -9.47
CA MET A 725 22.95 -29.03 -9.24
C MET A 725 22.17 -29.55 -8.00
N ARG A 726 22.84 -30.18 -7.04
CA ARG A 726 22.28 -30.40 -5.69
C ARG A 726 22.85 -29.46 -4.62
N ILE A 727 23.70 -28.51 -5.00
CA ILE A 727 24.41 -27.64 -4.03
C ILE A 727 24.15 -26.12 -4.24
N PHE A 728 23.51 -25.67 -5.32
CA PHE A 728 23.31 -24.22 -5.58
C PHE A 728 21.87 -23.85 -5.98
N HIS A 729 20.88 -24.30 -5.20
CA HIS A 729 19.50 -23.80 -5.30
C HIS A 729 18.86 -23.66 -3.92
N LYS A 730 19.56 -22.93 -3.05
CA LYS A 730 19.03 -22.41 -1.80
C LYS A 730 19.80 -21.16 -1.43
N VAL A 731 19.06 -20.19 -0.92
CA VAL A 731 19.53 -18.88 -0.42
C VAL A 731 19.65 -17.83 -1.54
N LEU A 732 18.54 -17.15 -1.85
CA LEU A 732 18.43 -15.68 -1.88
C LEU A 732 17.08 -15.19 -2.43
N LEU A 733 15.98 -15.57 -1.77
CA LEU A 733 14.83 -14.69 -1.60
C LEU A 733 14.54 -14.66 -0.10
N PHE A 734 14.28 -13.46 0.43
CA PHE A 734 14.22 -13.06 1.84
C PHE A 734 15.55 -12.73 2.51
N ASN A 735 16.06 -11.53 2.20
CA ASN A 735 16.87 -10.75 3.13
C ASN A 735 16.40 -9.29 3.09
N ASN A 736 15.48 -8.94 3.98
CA ASN A 736 15.31 -7.59 4.53
C ASN A 736 14.45 -7.66 5.80
N PHE A 737 15.00 -8.24 6.87
CA PHE A 737 14.62 -7.92 8.25
C PHE A 737 15.83 -8.17 9.15
N ALA A 738 16.49 -7.08 9.55
CA ALA A 738 17.48 -7.09 10.63
C ALA A 738 16.90 -6.31 11.83
N PRO A 739 17.45 -6.44 13.04
CA PRO A 739 16.93 -7.37 14.04
C PRO A 739 16.39 -6.61 15.26
N HIS A 740 15.30 -7.07 15.88
CA HIS A 740 15.11 -6.96 17.34
C HIS A 740 13.83 -7.70 17.77
N LYS A 741 14.02 -8.62 18.74
CA LYS A 741 13.02 -9.44 19.46
C LYS A 741 12.45 -10.61 18.66
N LEU A 742 12.64 -11.82 19.20
CA LEU A 742 11.92 -13.03 18.82
C LEU A 742 10.42 -12.71 18.77
N ARG A 743 9.85 -12.58 17.57
CA ARG A 743 8.41 -12.47 17.35
C ARG A 743 8.08 -13.34 16.14
N PHE A 744 7.43 -14.47 16.39
CA PHE A 744 6.93 -15.39 15.38
C PHE A 744 5.66 -14.83 14.69
N HIS A 745 5.75 -13.62 14.11
CA HIS A 745 4.66 -13.00 13.36
C HIS A 745 4.69 -13.46 11.90
N SER A 746 4.26 -14.69 11.55
CA SER A 746 3.97 -14.98 10.13
C SER A 746 3.09 -16.19 9.79
N ILE A 747 2.75 -17.09 10.72
CA ILE A 747 2.03 -18.33 10.35
C ILE A 747 0.55 -18.07 9.93
N ALA A 748 0.01 -16.86 10.18
CA ALA A 748 -1.37 -16.50 9.84
C ALA A 748 -1.53 -15.20 9.02
N ARG A 749 -0.63 -14.91 8.07
CA ARG A 749 -0.90 -13.96 6.99
C ARG A 749 -0.98 -14.69 5.66
N PRO A 750 -2.18 -14.99 5.13
CA PRO A 750 -2.29 -15.49 3.77
C PRO A 750 -2.01 -14.34 2.79
N ALA A 751 -0.77 -14.25 2.33
CA ALA A 751 -0.45 -13.50 1.10
C ALA A 751 -1.26 -14.05 -0.09
N PHE A 752 -1.68 -15.32 0.00
CA PHE A 752 -2.63 -16.00 -0.89
C PHE A 752 -4.02 -15.32 -0.98
N PHE A 753 -4.48 -14.65 0.10
CA PHE A 753 -5.83 -14.06 0.16
C PHE A 753 -5.92 -12.70 -0.56
N LYS A 754 -4.80 -11.95 -0.63
CA LYS A 754 -4.72 -10.72 -1.43
C LYS A 754 -4.73 -11.03 -2.93
N TYR A 755 -4.07 -12.11 -3.34
CA TYR A 755 -4.05 -12.57 -4.73
C TYR A 755 -5.44 -13.02 -5.22
N TYR A 756 -6.21 -13.74 -4.40
CA TYR A 756 -7.57 -14.16 -4.74
C TYR A 756 -8.61 -13.02 -4.72
N GLN A 757 -8.49 -12.05 -3.80
CA GLN A 757 -9.30 -10.82 -3.84
C GLN A 757 -9.01 -9.96 -5.09
N GLN A 758 -7.82 -10.07 -5.65
CA GLN A 758 -7.41 -9.34 -6.86
C GLN A 758 -7.94 -10.03 -8.14
N GLN A 759 -8.13 -11.35 -8.13
CA GLN A 759 -8.73 -12.11 -9.24
C GLN A 759 -10.27 -12.01 -9.32
N GLN A 760 -10.98 -11.74 -8.22
CA GLN A 760 -12.44 -11.54 -8.26
C GLN A 760 -12.90 -10.20 -8.85
N LYS A 761 -12.00 -9.22 -9.04
CA LYS A 761 -12.32 -8.00 -9.80
C LYS A 761 -12.35 -8.20 -11.32
N LYS A 762 -12.02 -9.39 -11.83
CA LYS A 762 -12.09 -9.74 -13.26
C LYS A 762 -13.29 -10.63 -13.65
N PHE A 763 -14.10 -11.09 -12.70
CA PHE A 763 -15.34 -11.86 -12.97
C PHE A 763 -16.62 -11.10 -12.63
N SER A 764 -16.60 -9.76 -12.63
CA SER A 764 -17.80 -8.94 -12.44
C SER A 764 -18.51 -8.53 -13.74
N ASN A 765 -18.11 -9.07 -14.90
CA ASN A 765 -18.71 -8.74 -16.21
C ASN A 765 -19.48 -9.91 -16.87
N ILE A 766 -19.74 -11.00 -16.16
CA ILE A 766 -20.67 -12.05 -16.62
C ILE A 766 -21.78 -12.17 -15.59
N PHE A 767 -22.64 -11.15 -15.50
CA PHE A 767 -24.02 -11.24 -14.97
C PHE A 767 -24.81 -9.95 -15.32
N LEU A 768 -24.54 -9.38 -16.49
CA LEU A 768 -25.37 -8.38 -17.15
C LEU A 768 -25.98 -9.04 -18.39
N GLY A 769 -26.98 -9.89 -18.16
CA GLY A 769 -27.56 -10.67 -19.24
C GLY A 769 -28.65 -11.65 -18.83
N PHE A 770 -29.47 -11.33 -17.84
CA PHE A 770 -30.82 -11.91 -17.72
C PHE A 770 -31.70 -10.88 -17.03
N GLY A 771 -32.54 -10.20 -17.83
CA GLY A 771 -33.59 -9.34 -17.33
C GLY A 771 -34.77 -10.16 -16.80
N GLY A 772 -35.52 -9.57 -15.87
CA GLY A 772 -36.91 -9.92 -15.62
C GLY A 772 -37.15 -11.13 -14.71
N THR A 773 -37.72 -10.83 -13.53
CA THR A 773 -38.62 -11.67 -12.72
C THR A 773 -38.06 -12.97 -12.11
N GLY A 774 -38.02 -13.01 -10.77
CA GLY A 774 -38.21 -14.27 -10.02
C GLY A 774 -37.12 -14.68 -9.03
N LEU A 775 -36.90 -13.92 -7.96
CA LEU A 775 -36.51 -14.51 -6.66
C LEU A 775 -37.30 -13.81 -5.54
N LEU A 776 -38.58 -14.20 -5.45
CA LEU A 776 -39.44 -13.94 -4.32
C LEU A 776 -38.98 -14.78 -3.12
N SER A 777 -38.76 -14.10 -1.99
CA SER A 777 -39.11 -14.50 -0.62
C SER A 777 -39.06 -15.99 -0.25
N ILE A 778 -38.10 -16.35 0.60
CA ILE A 778 -38.29 -17.46 1.54
C ILE A 778 -38.33 -16.88 2.96
N SER A 779 -39.56 -16.66 3.42
CA SER A 779 -39.92 -16.40 4.81
C SER A 779 -40.21 -17.75 5.47
N TRP A 780 -39.47 -18.15 6.51
CA TRP A 780 -39.84 -19.30 7.33
C TRP A 780 -39.63 -18.99 8.83
N PHE A 781 -40.75 -18.81 9.54
CA PHE A 781 -40.88 -18.92 10.99
C PHE A 781 -42.26 -19.52 11.32
N THR A 782 -42.29 -20.77 11.79
CA THR A 782 -43.33 -21.49 12.60
C THR A 782 -42.90 -22.97 12.59
N SER A 783 -43.18 -23.88 13.53
CA SER A 783 -43.66 -23.94 14.90
C SER A 783 -43.39 -25.41 15.31
N SER A 784 -43.41 -25.70 16.61
CA SER A 784 -43.17 -27.00 17.23
C SER A 784 -43.88 -28.19 16.56
N LYS A 785 -43.14 -29.27 16.29
CA LYS A 785 -43.58 -30.68 16.44
C LYS A 785 -42.37 -31.62 16.40
N LYS A 786 -42.27 -32.49 17.42
CA LYS A 786 -41.41 -33.67 17.46
C LYS A 786 -41.90 -34.68 16.42
N ASP A 787 -40.99 -35.36 15.74
CA ASP A 787 -41.00 -36.82 15.50
C ASP A 787 -39.73 -37.28 14.72
N ASN A 788 -38.89 -38.00 15.46
CA ASN A 788 -37.95 -39.11 15.17
C ASN A 788 -37.16 -39.22 13.84
N ASP A 789 -35.84 -38.97 13.98
CA ASP A 789 -34.71 -39.90 13.80
C ASP A 789 -34.13 -40.36 12.44
N GLU A 790 -34.58 -39.88 11.28
CA GLU A 790 -33.83 -40.12 10.02
C GLU A 790 -33.56 -38.87 9.13
N LYS A 791 -33.93 -37.67 9.59
CA LYS A 791 -33.81 -36.41 8.82
C LYS A 791 -32.71 -35.43 9.26
N ASN A 792 -31.88 -35.77 10.25
CA ASN A 792 -30.94 -34.81 10.85
C ASN A 792 -29.69 -34.50 10.01
N ASP A 793 -29.16 -35.43 9.22
CA ASP A 793 -27.91 -35.22 8.48
C ASP A 793 -28.08 -34.27 7.26
N ALA A 794 -29.20 -34.37 6.55
CA ALA A 794 -29.48 -33.54 5.37
C ALA A 794 -29.59 -32.03 5.69
N ASN A 795 -29.95 -31.67 6.93
CA ASN A 795 -30.08 -30.28 7.36
C ASN A 795 -28.72 -29.70 7.80
N VAL A 796 -27.84 -30.52 8.38
CA VAL A 796 -26.48 -30.11 8.80
C VAL A 796 -25.61 -29.81 7.58
N ASP A 797 -25.67 -30.65 6.55
CA ASP A 797 -24.94 -30.42 5.30
C ASP A 797 -25.36 -29.11 4.62
N LYS A 798 -26.65 -28.78 4.69
CA LYS A 798 -27.15 -27.50 4.17
C LYS A 798 -26.58 -26.33 4.96
N ILE A 799 -26.55 -26.42 6.30
CA ILE A 799 -25.97 -25.38 7.16
C ILE A 799 -24.47 -25.21 6.88
N ILE A 800 -23.75 -26.31 6.70
CA ILE A 800 -22.34 -26.32 6.33
C ILE A 800 -22.13 -25.61 4.99
N ARG A 801 -22.88 -25.98 3.95
CA ARG A 801 -22.82 -25.33 2.63
C ARG A 801 -23.13 -23.84 2.71
N ASP A 802 -24.20 -23.46 3.40
CA ASP A 802 -24.59 -22.05 3.56
C ASP A 802 -23.52 -21.26 4.30
N ALA A 803 -22.93 -21.84 5.35
CA ALA A 803 -21.84 -21.21 6.11
C ALA A 803 -20.56 -21.05 5.27
N ASP A 804 -20.21 -22.04 4.45
CA ASP A 804 -19.05 -21.99 3.55
C ASP A 804 -19.27 -20.97 2.41
N ILE A 805 -20.47 -20.90 1.82
CA ILE A 805 -20.83 -19.88 0.82
C ILE A 805 -20.71 -18.47 1.43
N LEU A 806 -21.26 -18.25 2.63
CA LEU A 806 -21.17 -16.95 3.31
C LEU A 806 -19.73 -16.59 3.67
N TYR A 807 -18.92 -17.56 4.10
CA TYR A 807 -17.50 -17.35 4.37
C TYR A 807 -16.73 -16.99 3.10
N ASN A 808 -16.94 -17.71 2.00
CA ASN A 808 -16.32 -17.45 0.70
C ASN A 808 -16.74 -16.09 0.11
N ALA A 809 -17.98 -15.65 0.37
CA ALA A 809 -18.47 -14.31 0.05
C ALA A 809 -17.99 -13.22 1.04
N TYR A 810 -17.16 -13.58 2.02
CA TYR A 810 -16.63 -12.70 3.08
C TYR A 810 -17.69 -12.04 3.96
N LEU A 811 -18.87 -12.66 4.10
CA LEU A 811 -19.98 -12.22 4.97
C LEU A 811 -19.86 -12.85 6.36
N ILE A 812 -18.74 -12.55 7.06
CA ILE A 812 -18.32 -13.20 8.32
C ILE A 812 -19.39 -13.11 9.42
N ASP A 813 -20.04 -11.97 9.61
CA ASP A 813 -21.08 -11.81 10.63
C ASP A 813 -22.34 -12.63 10.33
N ASN A 814 -22.67 -12.85 9.06
CA ASN A 814 -23.79 -13.69 8.65
C ASN A 814 -23.47 -15.17 8.88
N ALA A 815 -22.26 -15.60 8.51
CA ALA A 815 -21.78 -16.95 8.80
C ALA A 815 -21.77 -17.21 10.32
N TYR A 816 -21.31 -16.25 11.12
CA TYR A 816 -21.38 -16.32 12.59
C TYR A 816 -22.83 -16.42 13.09
N GLY A 817 -23.74 -15.63 12.52
CA GLY A 817 -25.16 -15.62 12.90
C GLY A 817 -25.86 -16.97 12.76
N ILE A 818 -25.47 -17.76 11.75
CA ILE A 818 -25.96 -19.13 11.53
C ILE A 818 -25.23 -20.11 12.46
N LEU A 819 -23.90 -20.09 12.48
CA LEU A 819 -23.07 -21.08 13.19
C LEU A 819 -23.13 -20.95 14.72
N ARG A 820 -23.31 -19.74 15.27
CA ARG A 820 -23.32 -19.51 16.73
C ARG A 820 -24.42 -20.30 17.47
N ARG A 821 -25.50 -20.65 16.78
CA ARG A 821 -26.61 -21.44 17.33
C ARG A 821 -26.18 -22.88 17.63
N TYR A 822 -25.14 -23.35 16.94
CA TYR A 822 -24.57 -24.69 17.08
C TYR A 822 -23.32 -24.70 17.96
N ARG A 823 -23.05 -23.65 18.75
CA ARG A 823 -21.92 -23.64 19.68
C ARG A 823 -21.93 -24.84 20.65
N SER A 824 -23.14 -25.28 21.01
CA SER A 824 -23.33 -26.43 21.90
C SER A 824 -23.30 -27.78 21.19
N SER A 825 -23.27 -27.84 19.85
CA SER A 825 -23.28 -29.12 19.12
C SER A 825 -22.02 -29.96 19.37
N GLU A 826 -22.12 -31.26 19.12
CA GLU A 826 -21.01 -32.22 19.13
C GLU A 826 -20.49 -32.53 17.73
N ASN A 827 -20.99 -31.83 16.69
CA ASN A 827 -20.50 -32.02 15.33
C ASN A 827 -19.21 -31.20 15.10
N SER A 828 -18.08 -31.89 14.91
CA SER A 828 -16.78 -31.25 14.67
C SER A 828 -16.77 -30.32 13.46
N GLU A 829 -17.49 -30.66 12.38
CA GLU A 829 -17.54 -29.88 11.13
C GLU A 829 -18.19 -28.51 11.29
N LEU A 830 -19.20 -28.40 12.17
CA LEU A 830 -19.82 -27.12 12.51
C LEU A 830 -18.93 -26.29 13.45
N LEU A 831 -18.29 -26.95 14.42
CA LEU A 831 -17.48 -26.29 15.44
C LEU A 831 -16.21 -25.66 14.86
N TRP A 832 -15.47 -26.36 13.98
CA TRP A 832 -14.26 -25.76 13.40
C TRP A 832 -14.58 -24.57 12.47
N ARG A 833 -15.72 -24.62 11.77
CA ARG A 833 -16.21 -23.49 10.97
C ARG A 833 -16.58 -22.29 11.84
N LEU A 834 -17.19 -22.53 13.01
CA LEU A 834 -17.48 -21.48 13.99
C LEU A 834 -16.18 -20.86 14.53
N ALA A 835 -15.20 -21.69 14.90
CA ALA A 835 -13.89 -21.22 15.34
C ALA A 835 -13.16 -20.38 14.27
N ARG A 836 -13.21 -20.81 13.00
CA ARG A 836 -12.69 -20.05 11.85
C ARG A 836 -13.32 -18.67 11.73
N VAL A 837 -14.65 -18.58 11.83
CA VAL A 837 -15.38 -17.32 11.71
C VAL A 837 -15.07 -16.37 12.87
N ILE A 838 -14.98 -16.88 14.11
CA ILE A 838 -14.59 -16.06 15.27
C ILE A 838 -13.14 -15.59 15.15
N CYS A 839 -12.24 -16.44 14.64
CA CYS A 839 -10.86 -16.05 14.34
C CYS A 839 -10.81 -14.88 13.34
N GLU A 840 -11.62 -14.91 12.28
CA GLU A 840 -11.73 -13.79 11.32
C GLU A 840 -12.31 -12.52 11.96
N GLN A 841 -13.31 -12.62 12.84
CA GLN A 841 -13.80 -11.47 13.62
C GLN A 841 -12.68 -10.90 14.52
N GLY A 842 -11.86 -11.76 15.13
CA GLY A 842 -10.68 -11.37 15.90
C GLY A 842 -9.66 -10.60 15.06
N LYS A 843 -9.40 -11.05 13.82
CA LYS A 843 -8.51 -10.35 12.86
C LYS A 843 -9.07 -8.99 12.43
N GLN A 844 -10.38 -8.84 12.30
CA GLN A 844 -11.05 -7.58 11.93
C GLN A 844 -11.17 -6.58 13.10
N SER A 845 -11.05 -7.05 14.35
CA SER A 845 -11.15 -6.20 15.53
C SER A 845 -9.95 -5.26 15.67
N LYS A 846 -10.24 -3.96 15.86
CA LYS A 846 -9.24 -2.91 16.10
C LYS A 846 -8.85 -2.78 17.57
N ASN A 847 -9.63 -3.37 18.49
CA ASN A 847 -9.35 -3.33 19.93
C ASN A 847 -8.53 -4.57 20.32
N VAL A 848 -7.36 -4.36 20.93
CA VAL A 848 -6.44 -5.43 21.34
C VAL A 848 -7.08 -6.36 22.38
N GLU A 849 -7.84 -5.83 23.34
CA GLU A 849 -8.50 -6.63 24.37
C GLU A 849 -9.58 -7.53 23.78
N GLU A 850 -10.38 -6.98 22.86
CA GLU A 850 -11.43 -7.69 22.14
C GLU A 850 -10.85 -8.77 21.23
N LYS A 851 -9.78 -8.44 20.51
CA LYS A 851 -9.05 -9.36 19.64
C LYS A 851 -8.50 -10.55 20.42
N ASN A 852 -7.88 -10.31 21.58
CA ASN A 852 -7.38 -11.38 22.44
C ASN A 852 -8.50 -12.25 23.00
N ARG A 853 -9.64 -11.66 23.37
CA ARG A 853 -10.83 -12.42 23.82
C ARG A 853 -11.34 -13.34 22.71
N LEU A 854 -11.50 -12.82 21.49
CA LEU A 854 -12.01 -13.58 20.34
C LEU A 854 -11.08 -14.74 19.95
N PHE A 855 -9.75 -14.57 20.02
CA PHE A 855 -8.83 -15.67 19.73
C PHE A 855 -8.87 -16.77 20.78
N ARG A 856 -8.96 -16.43 22.07
CA ARG A 856 -9.16 -17.43 23.13
C ARG A 856 -10.50 -18.14 22.99
N GLU A 857 -11.55 -17.40 22.66
CA GLU A 857 -12.88 -17.95 22.39
C GLU A 857 -12.88 -18.92 21.20
N ALA A 858 -12.21 -18.57 20.10
CA ALA A 858 -12.06 -19.47 18.96
C ALA A 858 -11.27 -20.73 19.34
N PHE A 859 -10.26 -20.61 20.19
CA PHE A 859 -9.46 -21.73 20.66
C PHE A 859 -10.25 -22.70 21.55
N GLU A 860 -11.08 -22.20 22.46
CA GLU A 860 -11.98 -23.05 23.26
C GLU A 860 -12.95 -23.86 22.38
N ILE A 861 -13.45 -23.26 21.30
CA ILE A 861 -14.37 -23.94 20.38
C ILE A 861 -13.64 -25.01 19.55
N ILE A 862 -12.41 -24.75 19.10
CA ILE A 862 -11.66 -25.76 18.34
C ILE A 862 -11.15 -26.90 19.23
N GLU A 863 -10.83 -26.64 20.50
CA GLU A 863 -10.56 -27.71 21.49
C GLU A 863 -11.78 -28.61 21.69
N LYS A 864 -12.98 -28.03 21.72
CA LYS A 864 -14.22 -28.80 21.74
C LYS A 864 -14.41 -29.60 20.44
N ALA A 865 -14.13 -29.01 19.28
CA ALA A 865 -14.22 -29.70 18.00
C ALA A 865 -13.31 -30.94 17.94
N LEU A 866 -12.09 -30.83 18.48
CA LEU A 866 -11.14 -31.93 18.55
C LEU A 866 -11.59 -33.06 19.49
N LYS A 867 -12.24 -32.72 20.62
CA LYS A 867 -12.81 -33.73 21.54
C LYS A 867 -13.99 -34.49 20.94
N CYS A 868 -14.72 -33.86 20.03
CA CYS A 868 -15.88 -34.44 19.35
C CYS A 868 -15.52 -34.92 17.92
N GLU A 869 -14.26 -35.23 17.66
CA GLU A 869 -13.80 -35.63 16.33
C GLU A 869 -14.34 -37.03 15.95
N PRO A 870 -14.85 -37.22 14.71
CA PRO A 870 -15.28 -38.54 14.25
C PRO A 870 -14.09 -39.49 14.09
N ALA A 871 -14.32 -40.80 14.19
CA ALA A 871 -13.26 -41.82 14.06
C ALA A 871 -12.48 -41.76 12.73
N LYS A 872 -13.08 -41.19 11.68
CA LYS A 872 -12.45 -40.97 10.36
C LYS A 872 -11.47 -39.78 10.35
N GLY A 873 -11.45 -38.96 11.40
CA GLY A 873 -10.72 -37.70 11.48
C GLY A 873 -11.47 -36.54 10.79
N SER A 874 -11.19 -35.31 11.21
CA SER A 874 -11.65 -34.07 10.58
C SER A 874 -10.45 -33.19 10.25
N PHE A 875 -10.11 -33.13 8.96
CA PHE A 875 -9.03 -32.30 8.44
C PHE A 875 -9.18 -30.83 8.91
N GLY A 876 -10.39 -30.27 8.78
CA GLY A 876 -10.66 -28.88 9.16
C GLY A 876 -10.43 -28.63 10.65
N THR A 877 -10.73 -29.60 11.50
CA THR A 877 -10.50 -29.53 12.94
C THR A 877 -8.99 -29.47 13.25
N HIS A 878 -8.19 -30.39 12.71
CA HIS A 878 -6.73 -30.40 12.91
C HIS A 878 -6.05 -29.14 12.35
N LYS A 879 -6.43 -28.70 11.14
CA LYS A 879 -5.92 -27.48 10.51
C LYS A 879 -6.18 -26.24 11.37
N TRP A 880 -7.43 -26.00 11.77
CA TRP A 880 -7.78 -24.82 12.55
C TRP A 880 -7.28 -24.91 13.99
N TYR A 881 -7.12 -26.11 14.54
CA TYR A 881 -6.50 -26.32 15.84
C TYR A 881 -5.04 -25.85 15.82
N ALA A 882 -4.24 -26.29 14.85
CA ALA A 882 -2.86 -25.87 14.70
C ALA A 882 -2.71 -24.34 14.52
N ILE A 883 -3.56 -23.73 13.68
CA ILE A 883 -3.57 -22.28 13.46
C ILE A 883 -3.89 -21.52 14.75
N LEU A 884 -4.95 -21.90 15.46
CA LEU A 884 -5.40 -21.22 16.67
C LEU A 884 -4.47 -21.48 17.86
N LEU A 885 -3.93 -22.69 18.00
CA LEU A 885 -2.92 -23.03 19.01
C LEU A 885 -1.69 -22.14 18.85
N ASN A 886 -1.21 -21.95 17.61
CA ASN A 886 -0.09 -21.06 17.34
C ASN A 886 -0.43 -19.60 17.70
N ILE A 887 -1.61 -19.09 17.31
CA ILE A 887 -2.05 -17.72 17.63
C ILE A 887 -2.15 -17.51 19.15
N VAL A 888 -2.79 -18.41 19.89
CA VAL A 888 -2.95 -18.27 21.35
C VAL A 888 -1.61 -18.44 22.07
N SER A 889 -0.74 -19.34 21.61
CA SER A 889 0.60 -19.51 22.18
C SER A 889 1.47 -18.26 22.02
N GLU A 890 1.31 -17.51 20.94
CA GLU A 890 1.95 -16.21 20.73
C GLU A 890 1.41 -15.14 21.73
N LEU A 891 0.11 -15.19 22.05
CA LEU A 891 -0.47 -14.32 23.07
C LEU A 891 -0.01 -14.66 24.50
N ASP A 892 0.28 -15.93 24.77
CA ASP A 892 0.77 -16.43 26.05
C ASP A 892 2.30 -16.21 26.23
N GLY A 893 3.00 -15.86 25.14
CA GLY A 893 4.42 -15.47 25.12
C GLY A 893 5.37 -16.54 24.59
N ASP A 894 6.61 -16.12 24.29
CA ASP A 894 7.61 -16.91 23.55
C ASP A 894 7.87 -18.31 24.13
N LYS A 895 7.81 -18.46 25.46
CA LYS A 895 7.98 -19.76 26.15
C LYS A 895 6.87 -20.74 25.80
N ALA A 896 5.61 -20.27 25.82
CA ALA A 896 4.44 -21.09 25.53
C ALA A 896 4.39 -21.46 24.04
N GLN A 897 4.78 -20.52 23.18
CA GLN A 897 4.91 -20.74 21.75
C GLN A 897 5.93 -21.85 21.42
N LEU A 898 7.09 -21.81 22.08
CA LEU A 898 8.12 -22.81 21.82
C LEU A 898 7.75 -24.20 22.34
N SER A 899 7.08 -24.29 23.49
CA SER A 899 6.60 -25.57 24.02
C SER A 899 5.52 -26.22 23.15
N LYS A 900 4.66 -25.42 22.52
CA LYS A 900 3.53 -25.89 21.70
C LYS A 900 3.88 -26.05 20.21
N ALA A 901 5.08 -25.64 19.79
CA ALA A 901 5.47 -25.65 18.38
C ALA A 901 5.47 -27.05 17.74
N VAL A 902 5.88 -28.08 18.47
CA VAL A 902 5.86 -29.47 17.98
C VAL A 902 4.43 -29.97 17.80
N GLU A 903 3.55 -29.64 18.76
CA GLU A 903 2.14 -29.97 18.69
C GLU A 903 1.47 -29.33 17.48
N VAL A 904 1.75 -28.04 17.22
CA VAL A 904 1.28 -27.34 16.00
C VAL A 904 1.70 -28.09 14.73
N ARG A 905 2.95 -28.57 14.65
CA ARG A 905 3.45 -29.33 13.49
C ARG A 905 2.68 -30.63 13.30
N ASN A 906 2.54 -31.42 14.38
CA ASN A 906 1.86 -32.72 14.34
C ASN A 906 0.40 -32.57 13.88
N HIS A 907 -0.30 -31.51 14.30
CA HIS A 907 -1.66 -31.24 13.83
C HIS A 907 -1.73 -30.82 12.35
N PHE A 908 -0.74 -30.08 11.83
CA PHE A 908 -0.66 -29.80 10.39
C PHE A 908 -0.35 -31.05 9.57
N GLU A 909 0.58 -31.89 10.02
CA GLU A 909 0.88 -33.18 9.38
C GLU A 909 -0.37 -34.07 9.37
N ARG A 910 -1.08 -34.19 10.50
CA ARG A 910 -2.33 -34.95 10.58
C ARG A 910 -3.44 -34.38 9.68
N ALA A 911 -3.51 -33.06 9.53
CA ALA A 911 -4.44 -32.44 8.59
C ALA A 911 -4.11 -32.83 7.13
N LEU A 912 -2.82 -32.88 6.73
CA LEU A 912 -2.40 -33.31 5.40
C LEU A 912 -2.58 -34.81 5.15
N GLU A 913 -2.49 -35.66 6.18
CA GLU A 913 -2.85 -37.07 6.08
C GLU A 913 -4.33 -37.26 5.73
N LEU A 914 -5.20 -36.37 6.25
CA LEU A 914 -6.64 -36.41 6.03
C LEU A 914 -7.07 -35.73 4.71
N ASP A 915 -6.40 -34.64 4.32
CA ASP A 915 -6.60 -33.96 3.03
C ASP A 915 -5.26 -33.49 2.43
N PRO A 916 -4.64 -34.29 1.55
CA PRO A 916 -3.36 -33.95 0.91
C PRO A 916 -3.44 -32.77 -0.07
N LEU A 917 -4.63 -32.32 -0.47
CA LEU A 917 -4.81 -31.26 -1.48
C LEU A 917 -4.96 -29.86 -0.89
N ASP A 918 -5.05 -29.72 0.44
CA ASP A 918 -5.24 -28.42 1.07
C ASP A 918 -3.97 -27.55 1.03
N ALA A 919 -3.92 -26.64 0.07
CA ALA A 919 -2.82 -25.70 -0.12
C ALA A 919 -2.51 -24.83 1.11
N THR A 920 -3.50 -24.54 1.96
CA THR A 920 -3.27 -23.71 3.16
C THR A 920 -2.41 -24.45 4.18
N THR A 921 -2.69 -25.74 4.40
CA THR A 921 -1.98 -26.57 5.38
C THR A 921 -0.55 -26.83 4.92
N TRP A 922 -0.35 -27.11 3.62
CA TRP A 922 0.99 -27.18 3.01
C TRP A 922 1.78 -25.91 3.26
N HIS A 923 1.20 -24.75 2.92
CA HIS A 923 1.84 -23.46 3.12
C HIS A 923 2.15 -23.19 4.60
N SER A 924 1.21 -23.43 5.51
CA SER A 924 1.41 -23.23 6.95
C SER A 924 2.50 -24.13 7.54
N LEU A 925 2.61 -25.38 7.08
CA LEU A 925 3.66 -26.31 7.48
C LEU A 925 5.03 -25.88 6.90
N GLY A 926 5.07 -25.40 5.66
CA GLY A 926 6.28 -24.82 5.05
C GLY A 926 6.79 -23.59 5.81
N VAL A 927 5.90 -22.69 6.23
CA VAL A 927 6.24 -21.52 7.06
C VAL A 927 6.77 -21.96 8.42
N TRP A 928 6.20 -23.01 9.04
CA TRP A 928 6.71 -23.59 10.28
C TRP A 928 8.15 -24.07 10.10
N HIS A 929 8.41 -24.90 9.08
CA HIS A 929 9.74 -25.44 8.80
C HIS A 929 10.76 -24.34 8.47
N TYR A 930 10.37 -23.33 7.71
CA TYR A 930 11.21 -22.18 7.38
C TYR A 930 11.57 -21.37 8.63
N SER A 931 10.60 -21.12 9.52
CA SER A 931 10.81 -20.32 10.73
C SER A 931 11.85 -20.94 11.66
N PHE A 932 11.85 -22.27 11.81
CA PHE A 932 12.86 -22.96 12.63
C PHE A 932 14.18 -23.15 11.88
N ALA A 933 14.17 -23.33 10.56
CA ALA A 933 15.39 -23.38 9.74
C ALA A 933 16.17 -22.05 9.74
N ASN A 934 15.46 -20.93 9.88
CA ASN A 934 16.03 -19.58 9.88
C ASN A 934 16.59 -19.13 11.26
N LEU A 935 16.48 -19.95 12.31
CA LEU A 935 17.07 -19.63 13.62
C LEU A 935 18.60 -19.83 13.59
N SER A 936 19.36 -18.78 13.91
CA SER A 936 20.82 -18.86 14.00
C SER A 936 21.27 -19.78 15.14
N THR A 937 22.50 -20.31 15.07
CA THR A 937 23.08 -21.17 16.13
C THR A 937 23.07 -20.47 17.50
N SER A 938 23.34 -19.16 17.54
CA SER A 938 23.28 -18.36 18.76
C SER A 938 21.85 -18.14 19.28
N GLN A 939 20.88 -17.94 18.39
CA GLN A 939 19.46 -17.85 18.76
C GLN A 939 18.92 -19.17 19.29
N ARG A 940 19.31 -20.30 18.69
CA ARG A 940 18.93 -21.64 19.17
C ARG A 940 19.54 -21.95 20.54
N PHE A 941 20.79 -21.55 20.75
CA PHE A 941 21.47 -21.69 22.05
C PHE A 941 20.79 -20.85 23.13
N LEU A 942 20.52 -19.56 22.86
CA LEU A 942 19.81 -18.67 23.79
C LEU A 942 18.38 -19.17 24.08
N ALA A 943 17.64 -19.62 23.06
CA ALA A 943 16.31 -20.18 23.26
C ALA A 943 16.34 -21.46 24.12
N GLY A 944 17.36 -22.31 23.93
CA GLY A 944 17.55 -23.51 24.75
C GLY A 944 17.93 -23.22 26.22
N ILE A 945 18.54 -22.08 26.51
CA ILE A 945 18.88 -21.64 27.89
C ILE A 945 17.68 -21.02 28.59
N PHE A 946 16.94 -20.13 27.93
CA PHE A 946 15.88 -19.34 28.57
C PHE A 946 14.48 -19.99 28.48
N TYR A 947 14.27 -20.91 27.54
CA TYR A 947 12.96 -21.51 27.26
C TYR A 947 13.06 -23.04 27.17
N SER A 948 12.87 -23.61 25.98
CA SER A 948 12.99 -25.02 25.64
C SER A 948 13.85 -25.15 24.38
N ARG A 949 14.41 -26.34 24.10
CA ARG A 949 15.18 -26.51 22.86
C ARG A 949 14.26 -26.32 21.65
N PRO A 950 14.54 -25.36 20.75
CA PRO A 950 13.70 -25.15 19.58
C PRO A 950 13.72 -26.39 18.67
N PRO A 951 12.59 -26.73 18.03
CA PRO A 951 12.54 -27.77 17.01
C PRO A 951 13.60 -27.57 15.93
N ASN A 952 14.19 -28.67 15.45
CA ASN A 952 15.11 -28.63 14.33
C ASN A 952 14.34 -28.82 13.01
N SER A 953 14.71 -28.05 12.00
CA SER A 953 14.13 -28.10 10.66
C SER A 953 15.18 -27.62 9.66
N THR A 954 15.08 -28.07 8.41
CA THR A 954 15.96 -27.66 7.32
C THR A 954 15.21 -26.83 6.29
N TYR A 955 15.93 -25.97 5.55
CA TYR A 955 15.38 -25.32 4.37
C TYR A 955 14.89 -26.32 3.30
N VAL A 956 15.30 -27.62 3.35
CA VAL A 956 14.90 -28.61 2.33
C VAL A 956 13.47 -29.01 2.64
N GLU A 957 13.21 -29.30 3.91
CA GLU A 957 11.88 -29.63 4.41
C GLU A 957 10.93 -28.47 4.15
N ALA A 958 11.33 -27.23 4.47
CA ALA A 958 10.51 -26.06 4.17
C ALA A 958 10.14 -25.94 2.68
N LEU A 959 11.09 -26.16 1.78
CA LEU A 959 10.86 -26.10 0.33
C LEU A 959 9.97 -27.23 -0.18
N ARG A 960 9.97 -28.41 0.45
CA ARG A 960 9.07 -29.52 0.06
C ARG A 960 7.61 -29.23 0.34
N HIS A 961 7.32 -28.30 1.26
CA HIS A 961 5.97 -27.94 1.65
C HIS A 961 5.43 -26.67 0.94
N PHE A 962 6.28 -25.96 0.19
CA PHE A 962 5.88 -24.85 -0.69
C PHE A 962 5.80 -25.34 -2.13
#